data_AF-A0A5J4VED1-F1
#
_entry.id   AF-A0A5J4VED1-F1
#
_cell.length_a   1.000
_cell.length_b   1.000
_cell.length_c   1.000
_cell.angle_alpha   90.00
_cell.angle_beta   90.00
_cell.angle_gamma   90.00
#
_symmetry.space_group_name_H-M   'P 1'
#
loop_
_entity.id
_entity.type
_entity.pdbx_description
1 polymer ?
#
loop_
_entity_poly.entity_id
_entity_poly.type
_entity_poly.pdbx_seq_one_letter_code
_entity_poly.pdbx_strand_id
1 'polypeptide(L)'
;MMTPRARMMMMTNEQTQQQTSNEGTMPQMMIDLNNVPVPNRLMTRLTEWNKIGGQQMIINGAQPEWTSPIAPLLLQQMKQPRQFKGNQIQEQEYQNQLNEELKNGIIKETNSIQVYNPTFIVPRKDGRLKKILDCRRINFFTKHVHFKMDGPEQLRQILQQSDYATILDIKDAFHHIHVQPNLQQFLGFKFRNRSYTYSGLPFGWNLSPFFFSKTLAIAIRAIRSKWKIKIQHYMDDIILIHHSKDTLKQTTQDVIRFLQNLGQRLSPNKCVLIPKMTFQYLGWQFQTASMEVTMTPNRRREMKNKLKTWIQMTNDRQIVTIRSLASLIGDINYLRFQFPQISLWMNSLNNLKTKAVAKGGWEASVKLNKQILGNLQTILIMIKQNRPRQLKDRTPNTTLTTDASEDGWGMTLDHSNEQILDAGQWEGSWYLHSSKLRELAAVLILLRNQQQTLTDWKTKCILLKTDNITTEFVIRKWKAASAILLLVTEIFFLFNNLDITIYTEHLPGLENSTADALSRLSWIGNYQINRILFNEALHQINFLPTLDAFAHKTNKQLKRYCSPQEDNKAIAINARNILWTNELLLLHSPIGLIPKAIQKMIRDQVVAELILPRWCLYKYRTMLPPIQNQVSLGLSEQVLIKGKTMKELSKLLPVIIEMVKINTKTESSNKENLQNKQKTWRKRKAGLIPLANYLKQNNINTSTLLGNKPDVELVNALAWYKDRGGPKFQQRMKNMKMHCGFVLSQFSQMNDINNSSLVKTYSKGQGLSIQSKPRFPTIWNLQILFYYNNTQTPANPEEIQQTAMAIIVAFCAVRMTELVFMKKSEMVDGTHYISLKTQTSKINQVIIHTITFEERSGICCPVKTLRKWIQQRNTDGISEDQI
;
A
#
# COMPACT_ATOMS: atom_id res chain seq x y z
N MET A 1 76.20 -7.72 -6.24
CA MET A 1 75.79 -6.81 -7.34
C MET A 1 74.40 -7.21 -7.80
N MET A 2 73.36 -6.43 -7.49
CA MET A 2 72.02 -6.64 -8.05
C MET A 2 71.93 -5.98 -9.43
N THR A 3 71.22 -6.63 -10.37
CA THR A 3 71.12 -6.22 -11.77
C THR A 3 70.32 -4.91 -11.95
N PRO A 4 70.64 -4.09 -12.97
CA PRO A 4 70.00 -2.77 -13.18
C PRO A 4 68.47 -2.80 -13.28
N ARG A 5 67.90 -3.93 -13.74
CA ARG A 5 66.46 -4.14 -13.90
C ARG A 5 65.71 -4.22 -12.55
N ALA A 6 66.36 -4.72 -11.50
CA ALA A 6 65.78 -4.81 -10.16
C ALA A 6 65.75 -3.44 -9.44
N ARG A 7 66.73 -2.56 -9.70
CA ARG A 7 66.71 -1.18 -9.21
C ARG A 7 65.63 -0.32 -9.88
N MET A 8 65.37 -0.53 -11.17
CA MET A 8 64.31 0.21 -11.89
C MET A 8 62.90 -0.19 -11.41
N MET A 9 62.68 -1.48 -11.08
CA MET A 9 61.39 -1.95 -10.54
C MET A 9 61.10 -1.49 -9.10
N MET A 10 62.13 -1.34 -8.25
CA MET A 10 61.95 -0.78 -6.91
C MET A 10 61.68 0.73 -6.94
N MET A 11 62.32 1.50 -7.83
CA MET A 11 62.02 2.93 -7.99
C MET A 11 60.61 3.19 -8.56
N THR A 12 60.09 2.31 -9.43
CA THR A 12 58.69 2.40 -9.89
C THR A 12 57.69 2.01 -8.80
N ASN A 13 58.02 1.09 -7.90
CA ASN A 13 57.12 0.71 -6.81
C ASN A 13 57.06 1.74 -5.67
N GLU A 14 58.16 2.46 -5.40
CA GLU A 14 58.13 3.59 -4.45
C GLU A 14 57.37 4.81 -5.01
N GLN A 15 57.42 5.05 -6.33
CA GLN A 15 56.58 6.07 -6.97
C GLN A 15 55.08 5.69 -7.02
N THR A 16 54.76 4.40 -7.21
CA THR A 16 53.36 3.92 -7.15
C THR A 16 52.81 3.86 -5.70
N GLN A 17 53.66 3.64 -4.70
CA GLN A 17 53.28 3.72 -3.27
C GLN A 17 53.12 5.17 -2.77
N GLN A 18 53.84 6.14 -3.35
CA GLN A 18 53.57 7.56 -3.10
C GLN A 18 52.32 8.09 -3.82
N GLN A 19 51.91 7.51 -4.96
CA GLN A 19 50.65 7.89 -5.64
C GLN A 19 49.38 7.26 -5.03
N THR A 20 49.49 6.13 -4.32
CA THR A 20 48.35 5.49 -3.65
C THR A 20 48.09 6.01 -2.23
N SER A 21 48.99 6.80 -1.63
CA SER A 21 48.81 7.38 -0.29
C SER A 21 48.03 8.71 -0.25
N ASN A 22 47.72 9.31 -1.41
CA ASN A 22 46.91 10.54 -1.53
C ASN A 22 45.46 10.28 -1.98
N GLU A 23 44.98 9.04 -1.94
CA GLU A 23 43.62 8.72 -2.35
C GLU A 23 42.57 9.25 -1.37
N GLY A 24 41.83 10.27 -1.77
CA GLY A 24 40.72 10.82 -0.99
C GLY A 24 41.10 11.96 -0.04
N THR A 25 42.29 12.54 -0.16
CA THR A 25 42.68 13.76 0.55
C THR A 25 42.15 15.01 -0.15
N MET A 26 41.77 16.03 0.63
CA MET A 26 41.41 17.33 0.05
C MET A 26 42.63 17.93 -0.66
N PRO A 27 42.48 18.47 -1.88
CA PRO A 27 43.51 19.31 -2.48
C PRO A 27 43.97 20.38 -1.49
N GLN A 28 45.29 20.53 -1.33
CA GLN A 28 45.85 21.60 -0.51
C GLN A 28 45.27 22.94 -0.99
N MET A 29 44.87 23.79 -0.04
CA MET A 29 44.39 25.13 -0.39
C MET A 29 45.53 25.86 -1.09
N MET A 30 45.35 26.14 -2.39
CA MET A 30 46.31 26.91 -3.18
C MET A 30 46.36 28.40 -2.77
N ILE A 31 45.47 28.82 -1.86
CA ILE A 31 45.27 30.22 -1.47
C ILE A 31 45.24 30.30 0.06
N ASP A 32 46.10 31.14 0.64
CA ASP A 32 46.07 31.41 2.07
C ASP A 32 44.91 32.37 2.42
N LEU A 33 43.79 31.78 2.84
CA LEU A 33 42.62 32.52 3.35
C LEU A 33 42.60 32.59 4.89
N ASN A 34 43.68 32.16 5.57
CA ASN A 34 43.69 32.10 7.04
C ASN A 34 43.73 33.49 7.67
N ASN A 35 44.36 34.46 7.01
CA ASN A 35 44.48 35.83 7.49
C ASN A 35 43.36 36.77 7.01
N VAL A 36 42.46 36.28 6.15
CA VAL A 36 41.32 37.07 5.65
C VAL A 36 40.08 36.79 6.53
N PRO A 37 39.43 37.84 7.07
CA PRO A 37 38.15 37.69 7.77
C PRO A 37 37.14 36.88 6.96
N VAL A 38 36.42 35.97 7.60
CA VAL A 38 35.51 35.02 6.94
C VAL A 38 34.51 35.73 6.01
N PRO A 39 33.84 36.83 6.40
CA PRO A 39 32.88 37.52 5.53
C PRO A 39 33.53 38.23 4.33
N ASN A 40 34.84 38.48 4.37
CA ASN A 40 35.57 39.19 3.33
C ASN A 40 36.18 38.24 2.28
N ARG A 41 36.18 36.93 2.52
CA ARG A 41 36.83 35.96 1.61
C ARG A 41 36.23 35.92 0.20
N LEU A 42 34.92 36.11 0.06
CA LEU A 42 34.30 36.20 -1.27
C LEU A 42 34.63 37.54 -1.93
N MET A 43 34.70 38.62 -1.14
CA MET A 43 35.05 39.96 -1.60
C MET A 43 36.50 40.07 -2.10
N THR A 44 37.44 39.30 -1.55
CA THR A 44 38.82 39.28 -2.07
C THR A 44 38.95 38.56 -3.42
N ARG A 45 37.87 37.91 -3.90
CA ARG A 45 37.86 37.12 -5.14
C ARG A 45 36.82 37.64 -6.15
N LEU A 46 36.51 38.94 -6.12
CA LEU A 46 35.52 39.56 -7.02
C LEU A 46 35.81 39.32 -8.51
N THR A 47 37.08 39.25 -8.91
CA THR A 47 37.48 38.95 -10.29
C THR A 47 37.03 37.56 -10.73
N GLU A 48 37.20 36.54 -9.87
CA GLU A 48 36.74 35.18 -10.14
C GLU A 48 35.21 35.08 -10.13
N TRP A 49 34.55 35.81 -9.23
CA TRP A 49 33.09 35.92 -9.22
C TRP A 49 32.54 36.63 -10.46
N ASN A 50 33.26 37.62 -11.01
CA ASN A 50 32.87 38.30 -12.24
C ASN A 50 32.84 37.34 -13.45
N LYS A 51 33.82 36.43 -13.55
CA LYS A 51 33.88 35.41 -14.61
C LYS A 51 32.62 34.53 -14.69
N ILE A 52 31.85 34.43 -13.61
CA ILE A 52 30.61 33.64 -13.55
C ILE A 52 29.35 34.50 -13.35
N GLY A 53 29.47 35.82 -13.50
CA GLY A 53 28.37 36.79 -13.37
C GLY A 53 27.86 36.99 -11.94
N GLY A 54 28.70 36.76 -10.93
CA GLY A 54 28.34 36.84 -9.51
C GLY A 54 28.86 38.07 -8.77
N GLN A 55 29.70 38.91 -9.40
CA GLN A 55 30.37 40.04 -8.75
C GLN A 55 29.41 40.95 -7.96
N GLN A 56 28.32 41.39 -8.60
CA GLN A 56 27.36 42.30 -7.95
C GLN A 56 26.66 41.65 -6.76
N MET A 57 26.39 40.35 -6.80
CA MET A 57 25.77 39.61 -5.68
C MET A 57 26.70 39.59 -4.46
N ILE A 58 28.00 39.40 -4.69
CA ILE A 58 29.01 39.41 -3.62
C ILE A 58 29.18 40.82 -3.03
N ILE A 59 29.27 41.85 -3.88
CA ILE A 59 29.37 43.25 -3.45
C ILE A 59 28.15 43.66 -2.64
N ASN A 60 26.95 43.35 -3.12
CA ASN A 60 25.71 43.74 -2.44
C ASN A 60 25.57 43.05 -1.09
N GLY A 61 26.04 41.81 -0.95
CA GLY A 61 25.98 41.05 0.30
C GLY A 61 24.55 40.95 0.86
N ALA A 62 24.45 40.84 2.18
CA ALA A 62 23.18 40.85 2.89
C ALA A 62 22.73 42.29 3.15
N GLN A 63 21.56 42.64 2.61
CA GLN A 63 20.95 43.96 2.72
C GLN A 63 19.69 43.88 3.59
N PRO A 64 19.30 44.99 4.24
CA PRO A 64 18.06 45.03 4.99
C PRO A 64 16.86 45.12 4.03
N GLU A 65 15.95 44.15 4.10
CA GLU A 65 14.66 44.20 3.40
C GLU A 65 13.52 44.44 4.39
N TRP A 66 13.25 45.70 4.72
CA TRP A 66 12.22 46.06 5.71
C TRP A 66 10.79 45.91 5.17
N THR A 67 9.85 45.55 6.03
CA THR A 67 8.41 45.48 5.70
C THR A 67 7.81 46.85 5.37
N SER A 68 8.32 47.92 5.98
CA SER A 68 7.95 49.31 5.69
C SER A 68 9.13 50.26 5.92
N PRO A 69 9.10 51.48 5.35
CA PRO A 69 10.13 52.49 5.61
C PRO A 69 10.28 52.90 7.08
N ILE A 70 9.21 52.77 7.89
CA ILE A 70 9.17 53.13 9.31
C ILE A 70 9.69 52.00 10.22
N ALA A 71 9.76 50.76 9.72
CA ALA A 71 10.12 49.59 10.50
C ALA A 71 11.47 49.71 11.26
N PRO A 72 12.54 50.32 10.71
CA PRO A 72 13.79 50.53 11.44
C PRO A 72 13.62 51.41 12.68
N LEU A 73 12.81 52.47 12.62
CA LEU A 73 12.54 53.35 13.75
C LEU A 73 11.76 52.60 14.84
N LEU A 74 10.74 51.82 14.46
CA LEU A 74 9.97 51.01 15.42
C LEU A 74 10.85 49.98 16.14
N LEU A 75 11.79 49.37 15.42
CA LEU A 75 12.77 48.45 15.95
C LEU A 75 13.66 49.10 17.02
N GLN A 76 14.10 50.33 16.81
CA GLN A 76 14.93 51.09 17.76
C GLN A 76 14.18 51.44 19.05
N GLN A 77 12.88 51.72 18.96
CA GLN A 77 12.05 52.08 20.12
C GLN A 77 11.74 50.87 21.03
N MET A 78 11.99 49.64 20.58
CA MET A 78 11.74 48.45 21.39
C MET A 78 12.77 48.27 22.52
N LYS A 79 12.28 47.96 23.73
CA LYS A 79 13.06 47.85 24.98
C LYS A 79 14.41 47.10 24.83
N GLN A 80 15.40 47.63 25.57
CA GLN A 80 16.79 47.19 25.76
C GLN A 80 16.96 45.67 25.97
N PRO A 81 18.12 45.11 25.58
CA PRO A 81 18.37 43.67 25.55
C PRO A 81 18.47 43.08 26.96
N ARG A 82 18.08 41.82 27.10
CA ARG A 82 18.49 41.02 28.26
C ARG A 82 19.92 40.57 28.04
N GLN A 83 20.80 40.80 29.02
CA GLN A 83 22.14 40.18 29.00
C GLN A 83 22.00 38.66 28.95
N PHE A 84 22.99 37.99 28.36
CA PHE A 84 23.08 36.54 28.42
C PHE A 84 23.06 36.09 29.88
N LYS A 85 22.23 35.09 30.18
CA LYS A 85 22.19 34.41 31.48
C LYS A 85 22.42 32.92 31.23
N GLY A 86 23.48 32.37 31.81
CA GLY A 86 23.84 30.96 31.72
C GLY A 86 24.62 30.53 32.94
N ASN A 87 24.85 29.23 33.10
CA ASN A 87 25.77 28.72 34.12
C ASN A 87 27.24 28.97 33.71
N GLN A 88 28.19 28.74 34.63
CA GLN A 88 29.61 29.01 34.40
C GLN A 88 30.17 28.31 33.15
N ILE A 89 29.75 27.06 32.89
CA ILE A 89 30.16 26.29 31.71
C ILE A 89 29.64 26.94 30.42
N GLN A 90 28.37 27.33 30.40
CA GLN A 90 27.77 28.01 29.26
C GLN A 90 28.41 29.36 29.01
N GLU A 91 28.75 30.11 30.07
CA GLU A 91 29.39 31.41 29.92
C GLU A 91 30.83 31.30 29.41
N GLN A 92 31.59 30.30 29.88
CA GLN A 92 32.93 30.00 29.38
C GLN A 92 32.89 29.60 27.90
N GLU A 93 31.95 28.74 27.52
CA GLU A 93 31.79 28.31 26.14
C GLU A 93 31.27 29.44 25.23
N TYR A 94 30.42 30.32 25.76
CA TYR A 94 30.04 31.55 25.07
C TYR A 94 31.28 32.40 24.77
N GLN A 95 32.13 32.62 25.76
CA GLN A 95 33.34 33.42 25.62
C GLN A 95 34.31 32.80 24.60
N ASN A 96 34.47 31.48 24.60
CA ASN A 96 35.29 30.77 23.61
C ASN A 96 34.79 31.04 22.18
N GLN A 97 33.48 30.84 21.94
CA GLN A 97 32.88 31.10 20.62
C GLN A 97 32.93 32.57 20.23
N LEU A 98 32.75 33.49 21.19
CA LEU A 98 32.89 34.92 20.95
C LEU A 98 34.30 35.28 20.48
N ASN A 99 35.33 34.75 21.15
CA ASN A 99 36.73 34.97 20.79
C ASN A 99 37.05 34.39 19.40
N GLU A 100 36.54 33.21 19.07
CA GLU A 100 36.71 32.61 17.74
C GLU A 100 36.02 33.45 16.65
N GLU A 101 34.79 33.92 16.90
CA GLU A 101 34.06 34.76 15.93
C GLU A 101 34.73 36.12 15.73
N LEU A 102 35.29 36.74 16.78
CA LEU A 102 36.09 37.97 16.69
C LEU A 102 37.37 37.73 15.89
N LYS A 103 38.11 36.67 16.20
CA LYS A 103 39.34 36.29 15.46
C LYS A 103 39.05 36.06 13.97
N ASN A 104 37.90 35.47 13.66
CA ASN A 104 37.47 35.22 12.29
C ASN A 104 36.82 36.44 11.61
N GLY A 105 36.64 37.56 12.33
CA GLY A 105 35.97 38.77 11.86
C GLY A 105 34.49 38.58 11.51
N ILE A 106 33.85 37.51 12.00
CA ILE A 106 32.42 37.25 11.84
C ILE A 106 31.60 38.27 12.61
N ILE A 107 32.12 38.69 13.75
CA ILE A 107 31.60 39.78 14.57
C ILE A 107 32.67 40.84 14.79
N LYS A 108 32.25 42.05 15.14
CA LYS A 108 33.13 43.15 15.55
C LYS A 108 32.58 43.83 16.81
N GLU A 109 33.47 44.26 17.69
CA GLU A 109 33.12 45.13 18.82
C GLU A 109 32.85 46.55 18.30
N THR A 110 31.73 47.14 18.69
CA THR A 110 31.35 48.49 18.25
C THR A 110 30.29 49.12 19.16
N ASN A 111 30.36 50.44 19.30
CA ASN A 111 29.34 51.21 20.00
C ASN A 111 28.19 51.67 19.07
N SER A 112 28.35 51.49 17.75
CA SER A 112 27.37 51.91 16.73
C SER A 112 26.27 50.85 16.53
N ILE A 113 25.52 50.57 17.59
CA ILE A 113 24.42 49.59 17.59
C ILE A 113 23.10 50.29 17.86
N GLN A 114 22.16 50.15 16.92
CA GLN A 114 20.81 50.69 17.04
C GLN A 114 19.85 49.71 17.72
N VAL A 115 20.04 48.39 17.49
CA VAL A 115 19.21 47.35 18.10
C VAL A 115 20.08 46.24 18.67
N TYR A 116 19.77 45.88 19.92
CA TYR A 116 20.39 44.75 20.58
C TYR A 116 19.44 43.56 20.66
N ASN A 117 19.90 42.45 20.12
CA ASN A 117 19.21 41.17 20.12
C ASN A 117 19.76 40.30 21.26
N PRO A 118 18.91 39.57 21.99
CA PRO A 118 19.36 38.58 22.95
C PRO A 118 20.21 37.49 22.28
N THR A 119 21.12 36.90 23.03
CA THR A 119 21.83 35.69 22.62
C THR A 119 21.58 34.59 23.64
N PHE A 120 21.60 33.34 23.18
CA PHE A 120 21.49 32.16 24.04
C PHE A 120 22.32 31.00 23.49
N ILE A 121 22.52 29.97 24.29
CA ILE A 121 23.25 28.77 23.92
C ILE A 121 22.30 27.58 23.81
N VAL A 122 22.50 26.76 22.76
CA VAL A 122 21.80 25.50 22.57
C VAL A 122 22.78 24.33 22.41
N PRO A 123 22.45 23.14 22.94
CA PRO A 123 23.25 21.94 22.68
C PRO A 123 23.05 21.44 21.24
N ARG A 124 24.14 21.04 20.60
CA ARG A 124 24.18 20.33 19.31
C ARG A 124 24.11 18.82 19.54
N LYS A 125 23.87 18.08 18.46
CA LYS A 125 23.82 16.60 18.48
C LYS A 125 25.16 15.94 18.84
N ASP A 126 26.27 16.60 18.56
CA ASP A 126 27.62 16.15 18.89
C ASP A 126 28.04 16.53 20.33
N GLY A 127 27.11 17.04 21.15
CA GLY A 127 27.35 17.44 22.53
C GLY A 127 27.96 18.84 22.69
N ARG A 128 28.43 19.46 21.60
CA ARG A 128 28.97 20.83 21.65
C ARG A 128 27.84 21.85 21.85
N LEU A 129 28.15 22.97 22.46
CA LEU A 129 27.22 24.08 22.61
C LEU A 129 27.32 25.00 21.38
N LYS A 130 26.25 25.73 21.05
CA LYS A 130 26.24 26.70 19.96
C LYS A 130 25.58 28.00 20.40
N LYS A 131 26.27 29.11 20.23
CA LYS A 131 25.73 30.47 20.40
C LYS A 131 24.74 30.78 19.28
N ILE A 132 23.58 31.34 19.64
CA ILE A 132 22.52 31.75 18.72
C ILE A 132 22.12 33.19 19.02
N LEU A 133 21.93 33.98 17.96
CA LEU A 133 21.33 35.32 18.02
C LEU A 133 19.81 35.20 17.90
N ASP A 134 19.08 35.70 18.89
CA ASP A 134 17.62 35.73 18.87
C ASP A 134 17.10 36.86 17.98
N CYS A 135 16.96 36.54 16.69
CA CYS A 135 16.52 37.50 15.68
C CYS A 135 14.98 37.62 15.59
N ARG A 136 14.20 37.09 16.54
CA ARG A 136 12.71 37.11 16.42
C ARG A 136 12.14 38.51 16.21
N ARG A 137 12.73 39.54 16.84
CA ARG A 137 12.31 40.94 16.71
C ARG A 137 12.59 41.49 15.32
N ILE A 138 13.84 41.42 14.87
CA ILE A 138 14.22 41.89 13.52
C ILE A 138 13.50 41.11 12.42
N ASN A 139 13.29 39.81 12.60
CA ASN A 139 12.56 38.97 11.64
C ASN A 139 11.11 39.40 11.45
N PHE A 140 10.45 39.94 12.49
CA PHE A 140 9.08 40.46 12.39
C PHE A 140 8.98 41.66 11.44
N PHE A 141 10.03 42.47 11.36
CA PHE A 141 10.11 43.67 10.54
C PHE A 141 10.88 43.46 9.23
N THR A 142 11.41 42.26 9.01
CA THR A 142 12.09 41.88 7.76
C THR A 142 11.07 41.20 6.83
N LYS A 143 11.01 41.62 5.56
CA LYS A 143 10.18 41.01 4.53
C LYS A 143 10.45 39.51 4.46
N HIS A 144 9.37 38.74 4.45
CA HIS A 144 9.46 37.31 4.31
C HIS A 144 9.56 36.94 2.82
N VAL A 145 10.71 36.40 2.40
CA VAL A 145 10.91 35.89 1.05
C VAL A 145 10.63 34.39 1.03
N HIS A 146 9.62 33.97 0.26
CA HIS A 146 9.39 32.55 0.02
C HIS A 146 10.38 32.04 -1.03
N PHE A 147 11.25 31.11 -0.63
CA PHE A 147 12.13 30.38 -1.55
C PHE A 147 12.08 28.88 -1.23
N LYS A 148 12.33 28.04 -2.24
CA LYS A 148 12.30 26.58 -2.12
C LYS A 148 13.72 26.04 -2.25
N MET A 149 14.10 25.15 -1.36
CA MET A 149 15.36 24.42 -1.43
C MET A 149 15.15 23.03 -2.02
N ASP A 150 16.19 22.52 -2.69
CA ASP A 150 16.17 21.19 -3.29
C ASP A 150 16.37 20.12 -2.22
N GLY A 151 15.32 19.38 -1.90
CA GLY A 151 15.35 18.28 -0.94
C GLY A 151 15.64 16.91 -1.57
N PRO A 152 15.42 15.83 -0.79
CA PRO A 152 15.66 14.46 -1.26
C PRO A 152 14.83 14.05 -2.48
N GLU A 153 13.63 14.62 -2.68
CA GLU A 153 12.81 14.36 -3.87
C GLU A 153 13.41 14.95 -5.15
N GLN A 154 14.06 16.11 -5.09
CA GLN A 154 14.79 16.68 -6.23
C GLN A 154 16.01 15.81 -6.58
N LEU A 155 16.68 15.26 -5.57
CA LEU A 155 17.81 14.35 -5.78
C LEU A 155 17.36 13.07 -6.49
N ARG A 156 16.23 12.51 -6.06
CA ARG A 156 15.64 11.34 -6.69
C ARG A 156 15.40 11.54 -8.20
N GLN A 157 15.02 12.74 -8.62
CA GLN A 157 14.71 13.04 -10.03
C GLN A 157 15.94 13.02 -10.95
N ILE A 158 17.14 13.28 -10.42
CA ILE A 158 18.38 13.32 -11.22
C ILE A 158 19.22 12.03 -11.09
N LEU A 159 19.01 11.25 -10.03
CA LEU A 159 19.74 10.00 -9.79
C LEU A 159 19.41 8.93 -10.84
N GLN A 160 20.43 8.21 -11.29
CA GLN A 160 20.31 7.03 -12.14
C GLN A 160 20.96 5.82 -11.46
N GLN A 161 20.62 4.63 -11.97
CA GLN A 161 21.16 3.38 -11.46
C GLN A 161 22.69 3.35 -11.61
N SER A 162 23.37 2.89 -10.57
CA SER A 162 24.85 2.79 -10.51
C SER A 162 25.59 4.14 -10.58
N ASP A 163 24.91 5.27 -10.37
CA ASP A 163 25.57 6.56 -10.22
C ASP A 163 26.49 6.57 -8.98
N TYR A 164 27.68 7.17 -9.09
CA TYR A 164 28.53 7.46 -7.95
C TYR A 164 28.25 8.88 -7.45
N ALA A 165 28.43 9.10 -6.14
CA ALA A 165 28.32 10.42 -5.54
C ALA A 165 29.54 10.78 -4.69
N THR A 166 29.88 12.08 -4.67
CA THR A 166 30.75 12.73 -3.69
C THR A 166 29.98 13.87 -3.02
N ILE A 167 30.34 14.18 -1.78
CA ILE A 167 29.63 15.17 -0.95
C ILE A 167 30.63 16.18 -0.43
N LEU A 168 30.34 17.46 -0.62
CA LEU A 168 31.15 18.57 -0.14
C LEU A 168 30.33 19.37 0.88
N ASP A 169 30.96 19.74 1.99
CA ASP A 169 30.37 20.59 3.04
C ASP A 169 31.11 21.92 3.08
N ILE A 170 30.39 23.03 2.93
CA ILE A 170 30.95 24.37 3.09
C ILE A 170 31.07 24.69 4.59
N LYS A 171 32.30 24.93 5.04
CA LYS A 171 32.58 25.29 6.43
C LYS A 171 32.05 26.69 6.73
N ASP A 172 31.29 26.81 7.82
CA ASP A 172 30.79 28.10 8.33
C ASP A 172 30.03 28.93 7.27
N ALA A 173 29.33 28.23 6.39
CA ALA A 173 28.72 28.69 5.14
C ALA A 173 28.07 30.08 5.17
N PHE A 174 27.16 30.35 6.11
CA PHE A 174 26.46 31.64 6.16
C PHE A 174 27.42 32.81 6.38
N HIS A 175 28.43 32.63 7.24
CA HIS A 175 29.34 33.70 7.61
C HIS A 175 30.24 34.17 6.46
N HIS A 176 30.32 33.43 5.34
CA HIS A 176 31.03 33.87 4.13
C HIS A 176 30.35 35.05 3.43
N ILE A 177 29.06 35.31 3.68
CA ILE A 177 28.36 36.44 3.10
C ILE A 177 28.46 37.64 4.05
N HIS A 178 29.04 38.72 3.54
CA HIS A 178 29.15 39.98 4.25
C HIS A 178 27.79 40.62 4.51
N VAL A 179 27.63 41.18 5.71
CA VAL A 179 26.46 41.97 6.13
C VAL A 179 26.78 43.44 5.95
N GLN A 180 25.89 44.17 5.29
CA GLN A 180 26.14 45.56 4.94
C GLN A 180 26.02 46.48 6.15
N PRO A 181 26.80 47.58 6.22
CA PRO A 181 26.86 48.45 7.41
C PRO A 181 25.48 48.95 7.89
N ASN A 182 24.57 49.25 6.95
CA ASN A 182 23.20 49.66 7.22
C ASN A 182 22.34 48.59 7.92
N LEU A 183 22.67 47.30 7.77
CA LEU A 183 22.03 46.16 8.45
C LEU A 183 22.78 45.76 9.73
N GLN A 184 24.11 45.90 9.78
CA GLN A 184 24.93 45.55 10.95
C GLN A 184 24.41 46.24 12.23
N GLN A 185 24.00 47.51 12.15
CA GLN A 185 23.48 48.24 13.31
C GLN A 185 22.22 47.61 13.96
N PHE A 186 21.50 46.74 13.25
CA PHE A 186 20.31 46.03 13.74
C PHE A 186 20.58 44.60 14.22
N LEU A 187 21.78 44.06 13.95
CA LEU A 187 22.20 42.71 14.32
C LEU A 187 23.14 42.70 15.54
N GLY A 188 23.07 43.73 16.36
CA GLY A 188 23.90 43.88 17.55
C GLY A 188 23.47 42.99 18.70
N PHE A 189 24.37 42.72 19.64
CA PHE A 189 24.12 42.04 20.92
C PHE A 189 25.11 42.51 21.99
N LYS A 190 24.81 42.22 23.26
CA LYS A 190 25.68 42.54 24.41
C LYS A 190 26.15 41.28 25.14
N PHE A 191 27.41 41.28 25.55
CA PHE A 191 27.99 40.30 26.45
C PHE A 191 29.00 40.97 27.38
N ARG A 192 28.88 40.75 28.70
CA ARG A 192 29.73 41.36 29.74
C ARG A 192 29.93 42.88 29.56
N ASN A 193 28.82 43.61 29.40
CA ASN A 193 28.77 45.06 29.16
C ASN A 193 29.50 45.56 27.89
N ARG A 194 29.97 44.67 27.02
CA ARG A 194 30.54 45.02 25.71
C ARG A 194 29.54 44.78 24.60
N SER A 195 29.65 45.58 23.55
CA SER A 195 28.69 45.66 22.44
C SER A 195 29.31 45.11 21.17
N TYR A 196 28.63 44.16 20.54
CA TYR A 196 29.12 43.46 19.34
C TYR A 196 28.07 43.46 18.24
N THR A 197 28.50 43.46 16.99
CA THR A 197 27.61 43.25 15.83
C THR A 197 28.20 42.24 14.85
N TYR A 198 27.32 41.60 14.07
CA TYR A 198 27.68 40.65 13.03
C TYR A 198 28.10 41.36 11.74
N SER A 199 29.28 41.00 11.23
CA SER A 199 29.82 41.39 9.92
C SER A 199 29.58 40.32 8.85
N GLY A 200 29.33 39.06 9.25
CA GLY A 200 28.87 37.98 8.38
C GLY A 200 27.46 37.52 8.77
N LEU A 201 26.72 36.90 7.85
CA LEU A 201 25.32 36.53 8.11
C LEU A 201 25.17 35.72 9.41
N PRO A 202 24.34 36.17 10.37
CA PRO A 202 24.11 35.44 11.60
C PRO A 202 23.16 34.26 11.39
N PHE A 203 23.30 33.24 12.24
CA PHE A 203 22.23 32.27 12.45
C PHE A 203 21.06 32.95 13.18
N GLY A 204 19.84 32.70 12.71
CA GLY A 204 18.60 33.19 13.34
C GLY A 204 17.86 34.23 12.52
N TRP A 205 18.55 34.99 11.67
CA TRP A 205 17.89 35.94 10.76
C TRP A 205 17.18 35.19 9.61
N ASN A 206 15.93 35.56 9.34
CA ASN A 206 15.05 34.83 8.43
C ASN A 206 15.53 34.82 6.97
N LEU A 207 16.28 35.84 6.54
CA LEU A 207 16.83 35.93 5.18
C LEU A 207 18.24 35.35 5.04
N SER A 208 18.93 34.95 6.12
CA SER A 208 20.28 34.35 6.00
C SER A 208 20.30 33.14 5.04
N PRO A 209 19.34 32.20 5.12
CA PRO A 209 19.28 31.10 4.16
C PRO A 209 19.08 31.54 2.71
N PHE A 210 18.23 32.55 2.49
CA PHE A 210 17.92 33.06 1.15
C PHE A 210 19.16 33.66 0.47
N PHE A 211 19.85 34.58 1.16
CA PHE A 211 21.08 35.20 0.62
C PHE A 211 22.16 34.16 0.37
N PHE A 212 22.30 33.17 1.26
CA PHE A 212 23.23 32.08 1.07
C PHE A 212 22.93 31.22 -0.15
N SER A 213 21.71 30.68 -0.24
CA SER A 213 21.30 29.86 -1.38
C SER A 213 21.38 30.63 -2.70
N LYS A 214 20.98 31.92 -2.73
CA LYS A 214 21.06 32.76 -3.93
C LYS A 214 22.50 32.97 -4.40
N THR A 215 23.43 33.17 -3.47
CA THR A 215 24.86 33.33 -3.79
C THR A 215 25.47 32.02 -4.28
N LEU A 216 25.23 30.92 -3.58
CA LEU A 216 25.77 29.61 -3.93
C LEU A 216 25.22 29.10 -5.27
N ALA A 217 23.97 29.39 -5.60
CA ALA A 217 23.36 29.00 -6.87
C ALA A 217 24.14 29.49 -8.11
N ILE A 218 24.82 30.65 -8.03
CA ILE A 218 25.65 31.17 -9.12
C ILE A 218 26.86 30.26 -9.36
N ALA A 219 27.54 29.85 -8.29
CA ALA A 219 28.66 28.92 -8.36
C ALA A 219 28.20 27.52 -8.84
N ILE A 220 27.07 27.03 -8.35
CA ILE A 220 26.49 25.74 -8.78
C ILE A 220 26.15 25.75 -10.28
N ARG A 221 25.57 26.84 -10.79
CA ARG A 221 25.29 27.00 -12.23
C ARG A 221 26.57 26.96 -13.06
N ALA A 222 27.63 27.64 -12.61
CA ALA A 222 28.93 27.61 -13.28
C ALA A 222 29.54 26.20 -13.27
N ILE A 223 29.46 25.49 -12.14
CA ILE A 223 29.93 24.10 -12.04
C ILE A 223 29.20 23.19 -13.02
N ARG A 224 27.87 23.26 -13.04
CA ARG A 224 27.04 22.46 -13.95
C ARG A 224 27.41 22.72 -15.41
N SER A 225 27.60 23.99 -15.78
CA SER A 225 27.95 24.38 -17.15
C SER A 225 29.34 23.90 -17.57
N LYS A 226 30.32 23.95 -16.66
CA LYS A 226 31.73 23.67 -16.99
C LYS A 226 32.07 22.19 -16.99
N TRP A 227 31.59 21.42 -16.02
CA TRP A 227 31.97 20.00 -15.87
C TRP A 227 30.90 19.02 -16.36
N LYS A 228 29.72 19.50 -16.78
CA LYS A 228 28.62 18.65 -17.30
C LYS A 228 28.22 17.48 -16.39
N ILE A 229 28.41 17.64 -15.08
CA ILE A 229 28.01 16.67 -14.05
C ILE A 229 26.64 17.02 -13.48
N LYS A 230 25.98 16.01 -12.89
CA LYS A 230 24.78 16.22 -12.07
C LYS A 230 25.23 16.82 -10.74
N ILE A 231 24.59 17.91 -10.34
CA ILE A 231 24.91 18.63 -9.10
C ILE A 231 23.65 19.17 -8.45
N GLN A 232 23.54 18.95 -7.15
CA GLN A 232 22.51 19.53 -6.28
C GLN A 232 23.16 20.08 -5.01
N HIS A 233 22.49 21.04 -4.37
CA HIS A 233 22.90 21.54 -3.07
C HIS A 233 21.67 21.73 -2.17
N TYR A 234 21.89 21.61 -0.87
CA TYR A 234 20.92 21.97 0.15
C TYR A 234 21.66 22.69 1.27
N MET A 235 21.47 24.00 1.36
CA MET A 235 22.31 24.86 2.20
C MET A 235 23.80 24.58 1.92
N ASP A 236 24.56 24.21 2.95
CA ASP A 236 25.99 23.94 2.98
C ASP A 236 26.41 22.60 2.34
N ASP A 237 25.48 21.65 2.18
CA ASP A 237 25.74 20.32 1.63
C ASP A 237 25.59 20.29 0.09
N ILE A 238 26.70 20.15 -0.63
CA ILE A 238 26.75 19.98 -2.09
C ILE A 238 26.97 18.50 -2.43
N ILE A 239 26.17 17.96 -3.34
CA ILE A 239 26.36 16.61 -3.86
C ILE A 239 26.69 16.65 -5.36
N LEU A 240 27.77 15.98 -5.74
CA LEU A 240 28.20 15.80 -7.11
C LEU A 240 27.94 14.35 -7.53
N ILE A 241 27.35 14.15 -8.70
CA ILE A 241 26.92 12.83 -9.17
C ILE A 241 27.37 12.61 -10.61
N HIS A 242 27.91 11.42 -10.87
CA HIS A 242 28.29 10.99 -12.20
C HIS A 242 28.35 9.46 -12.29
N HIS A 243 28.13 8.91 -13.49
CA HIS A 243 28.12 7.46 -13.72
C HIS A 243 29.53 6.84 -13.68
N SER A 244 30.54 7.54 -14.19
CA SER A 244 31.95 7.13 -14.08
C SER A 244 32.57 7.58 -12.75
N LYS A 245 33.08 6.61 -11.99
CA LYS A 245 33.82 6.80 -10.73
C LYS A 245 35.05 7.69 -10.93
N ASP A 246 35.84 7.43 -11.97
CA ASP A 246 37.12 8.11 -12.19
C ASP A 246 36.92 9.55 -12.66
N THR A 247 35.96 9.77 -13.57
CA THR A 247 35.55 11.11 -13.97
C THR A 247 35.04 11.92 -12.77
N LEU A 248 34.26 11.30 -11.88
CA LEU A 248 33.78 11.98 -10.68
C LEU A 248 34.91 12.30 -9.71
N LYS A 249 35.88 11.40 -9.53
CA LYS A 249 37.06 11.61 -8.67
C LYS A 249 37.83 12.85 -9.13
N GLN A 250 38.15 12.93 -10.42
CA GLN A 250 38.87 14.06 -11.01
C GLN A 250 38.04 15.35 -10.92
N THR A 251 36.78 15.30 -11.35
CA THR A 251 35.88 16.46 -11.32
C THR A 251 35.68 16.99 -9.89
N THR A 252 35.62 16.11 -8.89
CA THR A 252 35.49 16.52 -7.48
C THR A 252 36.68 17.38 -7.06
N GLN A 253 37.91 16.99 -7.43
CA GLN A 253 39.11 17.78 -7.13
C GLN A 253 39.10 19.14 -7.84
N ASP A 254 38.63 19.18 -9.10
CA ASP A 254 38.49 20.43 -9.86
C ASP A 254 37.46 21.36 -9.25
N VAL A 255 36.31 20.82 -8.84
CA VAL A 255 35.23 21.58 -8.21
C VAL A 255 35.69 22.12 -6.85
N ILE A 256 36.44 21.36 -6.06
CA ILE A 256 37.04 21.85 -4.81
C ILE A 256 37.96 23.04 -5.09
N ARG A 257 38.89 22.91 -6.05
CA ARG A 257 39.79 24.02 -6.43
C ARG A 257 39.01 25.23 -6.91
N PHE A 258 37.95 25.02 -7.70
CA PHE A 258 37.08 26.10 -8.17
C PHE A 258 36.38 26.83 -7.02
N LEU A 259 35.79 26.10 -6.07
CA LEU A 259 35.14 26.70 -4.90
C LEU A 259 36.15 27.45 -4.02
N GLN A 260 37.34 26.89 -3.81
CA GLN A 260 38.44 27.56 -3.10
C GLN A 260 38.87 28.84 -3.82
N ASN A 261 38.94 28.83 -5.16
CA ASN A 261 39.25 30.02 -5.96
C ASN A 261 38.21 31.13 -5.81
N LEU A 262 36.94 30.77 -5.60
CA LEU A 262 35.87 31.72 -5.27
C LEU A 262 35.91 32.22 -3.80
N GLY A 263 36.86 31.75 -2.99
CA GLY A 263 37.00 32.13 -1.58
C GLY A 263 36.17 31.27 -0.62
N GLN A 264 35.53 30.19 -1.09
CA GLN A 264 34.77 29.29 -0.24
C GLN A 264 35.71 28.35 0.53
N ARG A 265 35.42 28.15 1.82
CA ARG A 265 36.11 27.17 2.66
C ARG A 265 35.27 25.92 2.81
N LEU A 266 35.86 24.76 2.58
CA LEU A 266 35.20 23.47 2.80
C LEU A 266 35.62 22.85 4.14
N SER A 267 34.80 21.94 4.68
CA SER A 267 35.07 21.17 5.90
C SER A 267 35.70 19.81 5.54
N PRO A 268 37.03 19.61 5.69
CA PRO A 268 37.68 18.38 5.24
C PRO A 268 37.06 17.12 5.87
N ASN A 269 36.79 17.17 7.18
CA ASN A 269 36.30 16.03 7.95
C ASN A 269 34.85 15.63 7.67
N LYS A 270 34.08 16.48 6.98
CA LYS A 270 32.68 16.22 6.64
C LYS A 270 32.48 15.92 5.15
N CYS A 271 33.46 16.24 4.32
CA CYS A 271 33.40 15.93 2.90
C CYS A 271 33.61 14.43 2.67
N VAL A 272 32.88 13.88 1.70
CA VAL A 272 33.05 12.51 1.20
C VAL A 272 33.62 12.60 -0.21
N LEU A 273 34.95 12.47 -0.30
CA LEU A 273 35.69 12.72 -1.55
C LEU A 273 35.85 11.48 -2.41
N ILE A 274 35.78 10.29 -1.81
CA ILE A 274 35.85 9.02 -2.53
C ILE A 274 34.46 8.75 -3.12
N PRO A 275 34.31 8.67 -4.45
CA PRO A 275 33.03 8.39 -5.07
C PRO A 275 32.44 7.04 -4.62
N LYS A 276 31.19 7.03 -4.17
CA LYS A 276 30.49 5.83 -3.69
C LYS A 276 29.07 5.75 -4.26
N MET A 277 28.60 4.53 -4.53
CA MET A 277 27.19 4.24 -4.86
C MET A 277 26.29 4.19 -3.60
N THR A 278 26.90 3.90 -2.44
CA THR A 278 26.27 3.90 -1.13
C THR A 278 26.71 5.12 -0.34
N PHE A 279 25.82 6.11 -0.15
CA PHE A 279 26.18 7.37 0.51
C PHE A 279 25.05 7.92 1.37
N GLN A 280 25.40 8.79 2.33
CA GLN A 280 24.45 9.47 3.19
C GLN A 280 24.29 10.92 2.76
N TYR A 281 23.07 11.35 2.44
CA TYR A 281 22.78 12.73 2.08
C TYR A 281 21.44 13.15 2.69
N LEU A 282 21.38 14.35 3.27
CA LEU A 282 20.19 14.89 3.93
C LEU A 282 19.53 13.92 4.93
N GLY A 283 20.34 13.19 5.69
CA GLY A 283 19.86 12.23 6.70
C GLY A 283 19.26 10.93 6.15
N TRP A 284 19.46 10.63 4.86
CA TRP A 284 19.05 9.41 4.19
C TRP A 284 20.24 8.61 3.69
N GLN A 285 20.12 7.29 3.68
CA GLN A 285 21.09 6.36 3.10
C GLN A 285 20.61 5.97 1.70
N PHE A 286 21.30 6.44 0.68
CA PHE A 286 21.06 6.11 -0.72
C PHE A 286 21.92 4.92 -1.14
N GLN A 287 21.37 4.06 -2.00
CA GLN A 287 22.06 2.99 -2.69
C GLN A 287 21.66 3.04 -4.18
N THR A 288 22.56 3.56 -5.02
CA THR A 288 22.24 3.77 -6.45
C THR A 288 22.31 2.48 -7.26
N ALA A 289 23.04 1.45 -6.82
CA ALA A 289 23.10 0.16 -7.53
C ALA A 289 21.71 -0.52 -7.60
N SER A 290 20.96 -0.52 -6.48
CA SER A 290 19.60 -1.04 -6.40
C SER A 290 18.52 0.03 -6.57
N MET A 291 18.90 1.31 -6.69
CA MET A 291 17.99 2.46 -6.69
C MET A 291 17.07 2.49 -5.45
N GLU A 292 17.66 2.35 -4.27
CA GLU A 292 16.94 2.29 -3.00
C GLU A 292 17.34 3.41 -2.05
N VAL A 293 16.40 3.81 -1.18
CA VAL A 293 16.67 4.69 -0.05
C VAL A 293 16.12 4.15 1.27
N THR A 294 16.90 4.32 2.34
CA THR A 294 16.50 3.98 3.71
C THR A 294 16.91 5.09 4.69
N MET A 295 16.27 5.16 5.85
CA MET A 295 16.77 6.00 6.94
C MET A 295 18.10 5.44 7.48
N THR A 296 18.96 6.32 7.97
CA THR A 296 20.24 5.91 8.56
C THR A 296 20.05 5.13 9.87
N PRO A 297 20.99 4.23 10.23
CA PRO A 297 20.91 3.45 11.48
C PRO A 297 20.77 4.31 12.74
N ASN A 298 21.48 5.44 12.79
CA ASN A 298 21.42 6.37 13.92
C ASN A 298 20.03 6.99 14.05
N ARG A 299 19.47 7.52 12.94
CA ARG A 299 18.12 8.09 12.92
C ARG A 299 17.06 7.05 13.29
N ARG A 300 17.22 5.81 12.79
CA ARG A 300 16.35 4.68 13.14
C ARG A 300 16.37 4.41 14.65
N ARG A 301 17.55 4.42 15.29
CA ARG A 301 17.68 4.24 16.74
C ARG A 301 16.99 5.36 17.51
N GLU A 302 17.25 6.62 17.15
CA GLU A 302 16.60 7.80 17.75
C GLU A 302 15.07 7.71 17.66
N MET A 303 14.55 7.44 16.46
CA MET A 303 13.11 7.38 16.22
C MET A 303 12.44 6.22 16.96
N LYS A 304 13.07 5.04 17.02
CA LYS A 304 12.56 3.92 17.83
C LYS A 304 12.46 4.30 19.31
N ASN A 305 13.50 4.91 19.86
CA ASN A 305 13.52 5.31 21.28
C ASN A 305 12.45 6.36 21.55
N LYS A 306 12.38 7.41 20.72
CA LYS A 306 11.35 8.44 20.82
C LYS A 306 9.95 7.84 20.76
N LEU A 307 9.65 6.97 19.79
CA LEU A 307 8.33 6.35 19.69
C LEU A 307 8.00 5.41 20.86
N LYS A 308 8.96 4.65 21.37
CA LYS A 308 8.75 3.83 22.58
C LYS A 308 8.36 4.70 23.78
N THR A 309 9.06 5.81 23.99
CA THR A 309 8.72 6.78 25.04
C THR A 309 7.32 7.33 24.84
N TRP A 310 6.96 7.75 23.63
CA TRP A 310 5.63 8.29 23.33
C TRP A 310 4.50 7.24 23.47
N ILE A 311 4.77 5.98 23.14
CA ILE A 311 3.86 4.85 23.36
C ILE A 311 3.62 4.67 24.86
N GLN A 312 4.68 4.70 25.67
CA GLN A 312 4.58 4.60 27.13
C GLN A 312 3.79 5.77 27.71
N MET A 313 4.14 7.01 27.36
CA MET A 313 3.41 8.22 27.77
C MET A 313 1.92 8.16 27.39
N THR A 314 1.60 7.57 26.23
CA THR A 314 0.22 7.38 25.78
C THR A 314 -0.52 6.31 26.60
N ASN A 315 0.14 5.21 26.94
CA ASN A 315 -0.43 4.17 27.81
C ASN A 315 -0.77 4.74 29.19
N ASP A 316 0.14 5.55 29.73
CA ASP A 316 0.03 6.22 31.03
C ASP A 316 -0.89 7.45 30.99
N ARG A 317 -1.42 7.81 29.81
CA ARG A 317 -2.30 8.97 29.57
C ARG A 317 -1.71 10.29 30.09
N GLN A 318 -0.40 10.46 29.91
CA GLN A 318 0.31 11.66 30.34
C GLN A 318 -0.16 12.92 29.61
N ILE A 319 0.07 14.07 30.24
CA ILE A 319 -0.17 15.39 29.67
C ILE A 319 1.13 15.90 29.06
N VAL A 320 1.08 16.30 27.79
CA VAL A 320 2.25 16.79 27.05
C VAL A 320 1.96 18.16 26.45
N THR A 321 3.00 18.96 26.22
CA THR A 321 2.80 20.27 25.57
C THR A 321 2.45 20.08 24.10
N ILE A 322 1.63 20.96 23.54
CA ILE A 322 1.27 20.91 22.11
C ILE A 322 2.53 21.03 21.22
N ARG A 323 3.51 21.84 21.64
CA ARG A 323 4.82 21.97 20.96
C ARG A 323 5.58 20.63 20.90
N SER A 324 5.58 19.85 21.98
CA SER A 324 6.20 18.51 21.98
C SER A 324 5.50 17.54 21.01
N LEU A 325 4.16 17.55 20.97
CA LEU A 325 3.38 16.74 20.02
C LEU A 325 3.65 17.17 18.57
N ALA A 326 3.73 18.47 18.32
CA ALA A 326 4.10 19.01 17.02
C ALA A 326 5.52 18.61 16.61
N SER A 327 6.48 18.57 17.54
CA SER A 327 7.83 18.06 17.30
C SER A 327 7.82 16.58 16.89
N LEU A 328 7.07 15.72 17.59
CA LEU A 328 6.92 14.31 17.19
C LEU A 328 6.31 14.21 15.78
N ILE A 329 5.24 14.96 15.51
CA ILE A 329 4.60 14.98 14.19
C ILE A 329 5.59 15.42 13.11
N GLY A 330 6.44 16.42 13.37
CA GLY A 330 7.49 16.85 12.46
C GLY A 330 8.50 15.75 12.16
N ASP A 331 8.97 15.03 13.19
CA ASP A 331 9.89 13.91 13.04
C ASP A 331 9.29 12.73 12.27
N ILE A 332 8.00 12.45 12.46
CA ILE A 332 7.28 11.42 11.68
C ILE A 332 7.08 11.91 10.24
N ASN A 333 6.72 13.18 10.03
CA ASN A 333 6.52 13.76 8.71
C ASN A 333 7.78 13.69 7.85
N TYR A 334 8.95 13.88 8.46
CA TYR A 334 10.24 13.72 7.81
C TYR A 334 10.37 12.34 7.15
N LEU A 335 9.81 11.29 7.76
CA LEU A 335 9.91 9.92 7.23
C LEU A 335 9.13 9.70 5.92
N ARG A 336 8.31 10.66 5.46
CA ARG A 336 7.51 10.55 4.24
C ARG A 336 8.35 10.27 2.99
N PHE A 337 9.62 10.69 2.98
CA PHE A 337 10.50 10.40 1.86
C PHE A 337 10.78 8.90 1.70
N GLN A 338 10.89 8.11 2.77
CA GLN A 338 11.00 6.66 2.67
C GLN A 338 9.61 5.98 2.71
N PHE A 339 8.69 6.52 3.50
CA PHE A 339 7.35 5.94 3.69
C PHE A 339 6.26 6.93 3.26
N PRO A 340 5.93 7.03 1.96
CA PRO A 340 4.89 7.94 1.47
C PRO A 340 3.55 7.81 2.22
N GLN A 341 3.19 6.58 2.59
CA GLN A 341 1.97 6.20 3.31
C GLN A 341 1.90 6.63 4.77
N ILE A 342 3.00 7.12 5.35
CA ILE A 342 3.03 7.46 6.79
C ILE A 342 1.99 8.52 7.16
N SER A 343 1.58 9.34 6.19
CA SER A 343 0.56 10.37 6.37
C SER A 343 -0.79 9.80 6.79
N LEU A 344 -1.14 8.60 6.31
CA LEU A 344 -2.37 7.91 6.73
C LEU A 344 -2.35 7.63 8.24
N TRP A 345 -1.19 7.26 8.81
CA TRP A 345 -1.05 6.94 10.23
C TRP A 345 -0.81 8.19 11.08
N MET A 346 -0.50 9.33 10.48
CA MET A 346 -0.37 10.61 11.19
C MET A 346 -1.72 11.28 11.49
N ASN A 347 -2.82 10.81 10.91
CA ASN A 347 -4.12 11.49 10.98
C ASN A 347 -4.63 11.68 12.41
N SER A 348 -4.57 10.65 13.26
CA SER A 348 -5.02 10.75 14.65
C SER A 348 -4.18 11.73 15.47
N LEU A 349 -2.86 11.75 15.26
CA LEU A 349 -1.92 12.69 15.90
C LEU A 349 -2.20 14.14 15.46
N ASN A 350 -2.41 14.35 14.15
CA ASN A 350 -2.76 15.67 13.62
C ASN A 350 -4.11 16.15 14.16
N ASN A 351 -5.12 15.28 14.20
CA ASN A 351 -6.42 15.63 14.77
C ASN A 351 -6.32 16.00 16.25
N LEU A 352 -5.54 15.25 17.04
CA LEU A 352 -5.29 15.55 18.45
C LEU A 352 -4.64 16.92 18.61
N LYS A 353 -3.59 17.19 17.83
CA LYS A 353 -2.89 18.49 17.83
C LYS A 353 -3.84 19.63 17.43
N THR A 354 -4.56 19.51 16.32
CA THR A 354 -5.45 20.57 15.81
C THR A 354 -6.56 20.89 16.81
N LYS A 355 -7.19 19.88 17.42
CA LYS A 355 -8.21 20.09 18.45
C LYS A 355 -7.64 20.77 19.70
N ALA A 356 -6.41 20.41 20.11
CA ALA A 356 -5.77 21.01 21.26
C ALA A 356 -5.40 22.48 21.01
N VAL A 357 -4.84 22.78 19.84
CA VAL A 357 -4.50 24.16 19.43
C VAL A 357 -5.76 25.03 19.38
N ALA A 358 -6.85 24.53 18.80
CA ALA A 358 -8.10 25.27 18.71
C ALA A 358 -8.71 25.61 20.09
N LYS A 359 -8.45 24.79 21.12
CA LYS A 359 -8.99 24.99 22.47
C LYS A 359 -8.12 25.88 23.35
N GLY A 360 -6.79 25.83 23.21
CA GLY A 360 -5.87 26.45 24.18
C GLY A 360 -4.65 27.14 23.58
N GLY A 361 -4.57 27.29 22.26
CA GLY A 361 -3.40 27.88 21.59
C GLY A 361 -2.16 26.98 21.62
N TRP A 362 -1.00 27.52 21.25
CA TRP A 362 0.25 26.76 21.12
C TRP A 362 0.97 26.45 22.44
N GLU A 363 0.70 27.22 23.49
CA GLU A 363 1.32 27.03 24.81
C GLU A 363 0.54 26.07 25.71
N ALA A 364 -0.66 25.65 25.30
CA ALA A 364 -1.43 24.68 26.05
C ALA A 364 -0.82 23.27 26.02
N SER A 365 -1.32 22.45 26.93
CA SER A 365 -1.01 21.03 27.02
C SER A 365 -2.21 20.17 26.64
N VAL A 366 -1.93 18.95 26.19
CA VAL A 366 -2.93 17.99 25.75
C VAL A 366 -2.69 16.65 26.44
N LYS A 367 -3.78 16.06 26.94
CA LYS A 367 -3.76 14.70 27.48
C LYS A 367 -3.74 13.69 26.33
N LEU A 368 -2.78 12.76 26.35
CA LEU A 368 -2.68 11.72 25.33
C LEU A 368 -3.85 10.74 25.44
N ASN A 369 -4.46 10.42 24.30
CA ASN A 369 -5.57 9.48 24.21
C ASN A 369 -5.08 8.11 23.71
N LYS A 370 -5.75 7.01 24.07
CA LYS A 370 -5.34 5.67 23.58
C LYS A 370 -5.63 5.44 22.09
N GLN A 371 -6.38 6.33 21.43
CA GLN A 371 -6.71 6.21 20.01
C GLN A 371 -5.49 6.40 19.09
N ILE A 372 -4.48 7.16 19.51
CA ILE A 372 -3.23 7.32 18.74
C ILE A 372 -2.27 6.12 18.88
N LEU A 373 -2.52 5.21 19.83
CA LEU A 373 -1.60 4.12 20.17
C LEU A 373 -1.37 3.17 18.99
N GLY A 374 -2.44 2.76 18.31
CA GLY A 374 -2.36 1.88 17.13
C GLY A 374 -1.48 2.51 16.04
N ASN A 375 -1.66 3.80 15.78
CA ASN A 375 -0.86 4.52 14.78
C ASN A 375 0.62 4.61 15.18
N LEU A 376 0.91 4.92 16.45
CA LEU A 376 2.30 4.94 16.96
C LEU A 376 2.96 3.56 16.85
N GLN A 377 2.24 2.49 17.16
CA GLN A 377 2.73 1.11 17.03
C GLN A 377 2.99 0.74 15.57
N THR A 378 2.08 1.07 14.65
CA THR A 378 2.28 0.80 13.22
C THR A 378 3.50 1.56 12.68
N ILE A 379 3.66 2.83 13.04
CA ILE A 379 4.84 3.63 12.66
C ILE A 379 6.12 3.00 13.24
N LEU A 380 6.08 2.55 14.49
CA LEU A 380 7.21 1.85 15.11
C LEU A 380 7.55 0.54 14.36
N ILE A 381 6.56 -0.23 13.92
CA ILE A 381 6.77 -1.44 13.11
C ILE A 381 7.44 -1.08 11.78
N MET A 382 6.98 -0.04 11.09
CA MET A 382 7.58 0.43 9.83
C MET A 382 9.06 0.81 10.02
N ILE A 383 9.38 1.55 11.08
CA ILE A 383 10.78 1.93 11.42
C ILE A 383 11.60 0.71 11.86
N LYS A 384 11.00 -0.25 12.55
CA LYS A 384 11.64 -1.52 12.94
C LYS A 384 11.91 -2.41 11.73
N GLN A 385 11.10 -2.38 10.68
CA GLN A 385 11.37 -3.13 9.45
C GLN A 385 12.37 -2.38 8.56
N ASN A 386 12.26 -1.05 8.49
CA ASN A 386 13.09 -0.17 7.66
C ASN A 386 13.18 -0.63 6.20
N ARG A 387 12.05 -1.07 5.63
CA ARG A 387 12.00 -1.51 4.23
C ARG A 387 12.45 -0.37 3.31
N PRO A 388 13.35 -0.63 2.34
CA PRO A 388 13.81 0.39 1.41
C PRO A 388 12.65 0.90 0.55
N ARG A 389 12.69 2.19 0.22
CA ARG A 389 11.85 2.75 -0.86
C ARG A 389 12.61 2.62 -2.17
N GLN A 390 11.95 2.06 -3.17
CA GLN A 390 12.42 2.07 -4.55
C GLN A 390 12.34 3.49 -5.12
N LEU A 391 13.45 3.98 -5.68
CA LEU A 391 13.58 5.31 -6.27
C LEU A 391 13.29 5.30 -7.77
N LYS A 392 13.39 4.14 -8.43
CA LYS A 392 13.09 3.97 -9.84
C LYS A 392 11.57 4.13 -10.05
N ASP A 393 11.20 5.16 -10.80
CA ASP A 393 9.82 5.31 -11.26
C ASP A 393 9.50 4.15 -12.21
N ARG A 394 8.37 3.49 -11.96
CA ARG A 394 7.85 2.46 -12.85
C ARG A 394 6.98 3.15 -13.90
N THR A 395 7.09 2.78 -15.16
CA THR A 395 6.17 3.27 -16.19
C THR A 395 4.83 2.52 -16.03
N PRO A 396 3.69 3.22 -15.98
CA PRO A 396 2.40 2.55 -16.01
C PRO A 396 2.28 1.68 -17.25
N ASN A 397 1.97 0.40 -17.06
CA ASN A 397 1.64 -0.52 -18.15
C ASN A 397 0.15 -0.87 -18.18
N THR A 398 -0.58 -0.47 -17.14
CA THR A 398 -2.01 -0.68 -17.01
C THR A 398 -2.67 0.65 -16.63
N THR A 399 -3.72 1.04 -17.34
CA THR A 399 -4.52 2.22 -17.03
C THR A 399 -5.85 1.78 -16.45
N LEU A 400 -6.22 2.38 -15.32
CA LEU A 400 -7.47 2.14 -14.63
C LEU A 400 -8.29 3.42 -14.70
N THR A 401 -9.48 3.35 -15.29
CA THR A 401 -10.43 4.47 -15.27
C THR A 401 -11.64 4.06 -14.43
N THR A 402 -12.05 4.89 -13.47
CA THR A 402 -13.21 4.61 -12.62
C THR A 402 -14.23 5.72 -12.66
N ASP A 403 -15.50 5.36 -12.46
CA ASP A 403 -16.59 6.28 -12.16
C ASP A 403 -17.61 5.61 -11.24
N ALA A 404 -18.27 6.41 -10.41
CA ALA A 404 -19.18 5.94 -9.39
C ALA A 404 -20.40 6.86 -9.22
N SER A 405 -21.58 6.34 -9.58
CA SER A 405 -22.87 7.00 -9.37
C SER A 405 -23.52 6.60 -8.04
N GLU A 406 -24.71 7.13 -7.76
CA GLU A 406 -25.47 6.79 -6.54
C GLU A 406 -25.95 5.35 -6.56
N ASP A 407 -26.21 4.80 -7.75
CA ASP A 407 -26.81 3.48 -7.91
C ASP A 407 -25.77 2.38 -8.17
N GLY A 408 -24.59 2.72 -8.69
CA GLY A 408 -23.49 1.76 -8.85
C GLY A 408 -22.19 2.34 -9.36
N TRP A 409 -21.35 1.47 -9.92
CA TRP A 409 -19.98 1.76 -10.32
C TRP A 409 -19.67 1.20 -11.70
N GLY A 410 -18.71 1.85 -12.38
CA GLY A 410 -18.21 1.47 -13.69
C GLY A 410 -16.70 1.68 -13.77
N MET A 411 -16.04 0.87 -14.59
CA MET A 411 -14.59 0.96 -14.78
C MET A 411 -14.14 0.44 -16.13
N THR A 412 -12.97 0.93 -16.54
CA THR A 412 -12.14 0.35 -17.60
C THR A 412 -10.78 -0.01 -17.03
N LEU A 413 -10.24 -1.14 -17.45
CA LEU A 413 -8.88 -1.55 -17.16
C LEU A 413 -8.19 -1.90 -18.48
N ASP A 414 -7.27 -1.04 -18.87
CA ASP A 414 -6.57 -1.09 -20.15
C ASP A 414 -5.15 -1.58 -19.94
N HIS A 415 -4.73 -2.59 -20.69
CA HIS A 415 -3.37 -3.12 -20.66
C HIS A 415 -2.91 -3.50 -22.07
N SER A 416 -1.92 -2.77 -22.60
CA SER A 416 -1.46 -2.93 -23.99
C SER A 416 -2.62 -2.78 -25.00
N ASN A 417 -3.06 -3.88 -25.64
CA ASN A 417 -4.17 -3.90 -26.60
C ASN A 417 -5.44 -4.56 -26.02
N GLU A 418 -5.43 -4.95 -24.75
CA GLU A 418 -6.58 -5.55 -24.07
C GLU A 418 -7.28 -4.51 -23.20
N GLN A 419 -8.61 -4.44 -23.32
CA GLN A 419 -9.46 -3.61 -22.47
C GLN A 419 -10.48 -4.51 -21.76
N ILE A 420 -10.54 -4.39 -20.44
CA ILE A 420 -11.56 -5.01 -19.61
C ILE A 420 -12.52 -3.91 -19.16
N LEU A 421 -13.80 -4.14 -19.39
CA LEU A 421 -14.88 -3.33 -18.85
C LEU A 421 -15.52 -4.10 -17.70
N ASP A 422 -15.83 -3.39 -16.63
CA ASP A 422 -16.60 -3.97 -15.52
C ASP A 422 -17.55 -2.93 -14.94
N ALA A 423 -18.68 -3.41 -14.43
CA ALA A 423 -19.72 -2.59 -13.85
C ALA A 423 -20.55 -3.42 -12.87
N GLY A 424 -21.16 -2.73 -11.92
CA GLY A 424 -22.06 -3.35 -10.95
C GLY A 424 -22.89 -2.33 -10.18
N GLN A 425 -24.02 -2.80 -9.66
CA GLN A 425 -24.82 -2.03 -8.71
C GLN A 425 -24.16 -2.07 -7.33
N TRP A 426 -24.38 -1.04 -6.51
CA TRP A 426 -24.05 -1.13 -5.09
C TRP A 426 -24.97 -2.16 -4.41
N GLU A 427 -24.45 -3.36 -4.14
CA GLU A 427 -25.19 -4.41 -3.43
C GLU A 427 -24.77 -4.50 -1.95
N GLY A 428 -25.73 -4.66 -1.03
CA GLY A 428 -25.47 -4.83 0.41
C GLY A 428 -25.47 -3.53 1.21
N SER A 429 -24.85 -3.53 2.40
CA SER A 429 -24.85 -2.41 3.36
C SER A 429 -23.73 -1.38 3.11
N TRP A 430 -23.47 -1.03 1.85
CA TRP A 430 -22.52 0.03 1.52
C TRP A 430 -23.09 1.40 1.95
N TYR A 431 -22.46 2.04 2.95
CA TYR A 431 -22.84 3.38 3.41
C TYR A 431 -22.05 4.49 2.68
N LEU A 432 -22.34 4.69 1.38
CA LEU A 432 -21.57 5.58 0.49
C LEU A 432 -22.23 6.95 0.26
N HIS A 433 -22.37 7.74 1.33
CA HIS A 433 -23.06 9.04 1.32
C HIS A 433 -22.35 10.18 0.55
N SER A 434 -21.14 9.96 0.02
CA SER A 434 -20.41 11.00 -0.73
C SER A 434 -19.73 10.44 -1.97
N SER A 435 -19.65 11.24 -3.03
CA SER A 435 -19.01 10.84 -4.30
C SER A 435 -17.59 10.29 -4.09
N LYS A 436 -16.75 10.96 -3.29
CA LYS A 436 -15.40 10.45 -2.93
C LYS A 436 -15.37 9.05 -2.31
N LEU A 437 -16.38 8.68 -1.52
CA LEU A 437 -16.48 7.34 -0.94
C LEU A 437 -16.83 6.32 -2.03
N ARG A 438 -17.75 6.67 -2.92
CA ARG A 438 -18.17 5.81 -4.04
C ARG A 438 -17.01 5.57 -5.00
N GLU A 439 -16.27 6.61 -5.37
CA GLU A 439 -15.08 6.51 -6.23
C GLU A 439 -13.99 5.62 -5.63
N LEU A 440 -13.64 5.85 -4.35
CA LEU A 440 -12.67 5.00 -3.67
C LEU A 440 -13.18 3.55 -3.52
N ALA A 441 -14.48 3.34 -3.36
CA ALA A 441 -15.08 2.01 -3.30
C ALA A 441 -15.01 1.32 -4.67
N ALA A 442 -15.22 2.03 -5.77
CA ALA A 442 -15.04 1.51 -7.13
C ALA A 442 -13.59 1.04 -7.37
N VAL A 443 -12.59 1.84 -6.96
CA VAL A 443 -11.18 1.44 -6.99
C VAL A 443 -10.93 0.17 -6.16
N LEU A 444 -11.49 0.10 -4.94
CA LEU A 444 -11.33 -1.07 -4.08
C LEU A 444 -11.95 -2.34 -4.70
N ILE A 445 -13.15 -2.24 -5.27
CA ILE A 445 -13.86 -3.35 -5.89
C ILE A 445 -13.07 -3.89 -7.08
N LEU A 446 -12.53 -3.01 -7.93
CA LEU A 446 -11.65 -3.43 -9.02
C LEU A 446 -10.51 -4.30 -8.50
N LEU A 447 -9.73 -3.76 -7.55
CA LEU A 447 -8.51 -4.41 -7.09
C LEU A 447 -8.78 -5.80 -6.52
N ARG A 448 -9.96 -5.99 -5.93
CA ARG A 448 -10.41 -7.29 -5.41
C ARG A 448 -10.89 -8.21 -6.53
N ASN A 449 -11.70 -7.71 -7.46
CA ASN A 449 -12.29 -8.54 -8.52
C ASN A 449 -11.27 -8.93 -9.60
N GLN A 450 -10.36 -8.03 -9.94
CA GLN A 450 -9.38 -8.18 -11.02
C GLN A 450 -7.98 -8.58 -10.52
N GLN A 451 -7.87 -9.08 -9.28
CA GLN A 451 -6.58 -9.46 -8.69
C GLN A 451 -5.84 -10.51 -9.54
N GLN A 452 -6.57 -11.52 -10.04
CA GLN A 452 -6.01 -12.55 -10.90
C GLN A 452 -5.54 -11.96 -12.23
N THR A 453 -6.39 -11.17 -12.89
CA THR A 453 -6.05 -10.49 -14.15
C THR A 453 -4.80 -9.63 -14.03
N LEU A 454 -4.70 -8.81 -12.96
CA LEU A 454 -3.52 -7.98 -12.71
C LEU A 454 -2.25 -8.82 -12.52
N THR A 455 -2.39 -10.02 -11.94
CA THR A 455 -1.29 -10.97 -11.76
C THR A 455 -0.89 -11.62 -13.08
N ASP A 456 -1.86 -12.04 -13.89
CA ASP A 456 -1.67 -12.68 -15.19
C ASP A 456 -1.00 -11.72 -16.18
N TRP A 457 -1.45 -10.46 -16.22
CA TRP A 457 -0.82 -9.38 -16.98
C TRP A 457 0.52 -8.92 -16.40
N LYS A 458 0.97 -9.50 -15.27
CA LYS A 458 2.20 -9.13 -14.57
C LYS A 458 2.27 -7.61 -14.33
N THR A 459 1.13 -7.01 -13.97
CA THR A 459 1.03 -5.58 -13.76
C THR A 459 1.95 -5.18 -12.61
N LYS A 460 2.87 -4.24 -12.88
CA LYS A 460 3.77 -3.68 -11.87
C LYS A 460 3.46 -2.23 -11.56
N CYS A 461 2.72 -1.55 -12.44
CA CYS A 461 2.36 -0.15 -12.26
C CYS A 461 1.01 0.19 -12.91
N ILE A 462 0.12 0.79 -12.11
CA ILE A 462 -1.20 1.26 -12.55
C ILE A 462 -1.24 2.78 -12.60
N LEU A 463 -1.79 3.33 -13.67
CA LEU A 463 -2.23 4.72 -13.77
C LEU A 463 -3.74 4.80 -13.49
N LEU A 464 -4.14 5.35 -12.34
CA LEU A 464 -5.54 5.60 -12.02
C LEU A 464 -5.99 6.96 -12.58
N LYS A 465 -6.94 6.92 -13.50
CA LYS A 465 -7.68 8.07 -14.03
C LYS A 465 -9.04 8.16 -13.35
N THR A 466 -9.33 9.31 -12.76
CA THR A 466 -10.61 9.60 -12.10
C THR A 466 -10.94 11.08 -12.26
N ASP A 467 -12.22 11.40 -12.38
CA ASP A 467 -12.72 12.77 -12.38
C ASP A 467 -12.81 13.38 -10.97
N ASN A 468 -12.59 12.55 -9.94
CA ASN A 468 -12.64 12.98 -8.56
C ASN A 468 -11.26 13.42 -8.06
N ILE A 469 -11.04 14.73 -8.04
CA ILE A 469 -9.81 15.37 -7.53
C ILE A 469 -9.48 14.92 -6.09
N THR A 470 -10.50 14.64 -5.26
CA THR A 470 -10.25 14.17 -3.89
C THR A 470 -9.68 12.75 -3.90
N THR A 471 -10.24 11.84 -4.70
CA THR A 471 -9.75 10.47 -4.86
C THR A 471 -8.32 10.46 -5.40
N GLU A 472 -8.05 11.23 -6.46
CA GLU A 472 -6.71 11.46 -7.02
C GLU A 472 -5.72 11.88 -5.93
N PHE A 473 -6.04 12.96 -5.21
CA PHE A 473 -5.13 13.54 -4.22
C PHE A 473 -4.86 12.59 -3.05
N VAL A 474 -5.90 11.92 -2.57
CA VAL A 474 -5.83 11.02 -1.40
C VAL A 474 -4.96 9.81 -1.70
N ILE A 475 -5.09 9.21 -2.89
CA ILE A 475 -4.27 8.08 -3.32
C ILE A 475 -2.84 8.53 -3.61
N ARG A 476 -2.65 9.62 -4.39
CA ARG A 476 -1.31 10.14 -4.72
C ARG A 476 -0.45 10.45 -3.49
N LYS A 477 -1.07 11.06 -2.48
CA LYS A 477 -0.37 11.49 -1.25
C LYS A 477 -0.45 10.46 -0.14
N TRP A 478 -1.20 9.37 -0.33
CA TRP A 478 -1.61 8.46 0.72
C TRP A 478 -2.01 9.24 1.97
N LYS A 479 -2.97 10.15 1.82
CA LYS A 479 -3.41 11.06 2.88
C LYS A 479 -4.92 11.16 2.84
N ALA A 480 -5.56 10.67 3.90
CA ALA A 480 -7.01 10.54 3.97
C ALA A 480 -7.58 11.24 5.20
N ALA A 481 -8.75 11.86 5.09
CA ALA A 481 -9.51 12.32 6.25
C ALA A 481 -10.13 11.13 7.00
N SER A 482 -10.53 11.32 8.27
CA SER A 482 -11.05 10.23 9.12
C SER A 482 -12.21 9.45 8.51
N ALA A 483 -13.10 10.11 7.75
CA ALA A 483 -14.26 9.47 7.12
C ALA A 483 -13.91 8.45 6.02
N ILE A 484 -12.77 8.63 5.33
CA ILE A 484 -12.33 7.78 4.21
C ILE A 484 -11.06 6.97 4.53
N LEU A 485 -10.49 7.16 5.73
CA LEU A 485 -9.19 6.61 6.11
C LEU A 485 -9.14 5.08 6.01
N LEU A 486 -10.17 4.39 6.49
CA LEU A 486 -10.22 2.93 6.46
C LEU A 486 -10.18 2.40 5.02
N LEU A 487 -11.00 2.98 4.15
CA LEU A 487 -11.09 2.59 2.74
C LEU A 487 -9.77 2.79 2.01
N VAL A 488 -9.12 3.94 2.20
CA VAL A 488 -7.82 4.25 1.59
C VAL A 488 -6.70 3.35 2.14
N THR A 489 -6.79 2.99 3.42
CA THR A 489 -5.84 2.08 4.07
C THR A 489 -5.95 0.66 3.48
N GLU A 490 -7.17 0.17 3.24
CA GLU A 490 -7.42 -1.11 2.56
C GLU A 490 -6.87 -1.11 1.13
N ILE A 491 -7.14 -0.05 0.37
CA ILE A 491 -6.58 0.13 -0.98
C ILE A 491 -5.06 0.09 -0.94
N PHE A 492 -4.43 0.82 0.00
CA PHE A 492 -2.97 0.80 0.19
C PHE A 492 -2.44 -0.61 0.45
N PHE A 493 -3.09 -1.38 1.34
CA PHE A 493 -2.66 -2.74 1.65
C PHE A 493 -2.79 -3.67 0.45
N LEU A 494 -3.84 -3.54 -0.36
CA LEU A 494 -3.97 -4.33 -1.60
C LEU A 494 -2.85 -4.03 -2.59
N PHE A 495 -2.55 -2.76 -2.86
CA PHE A 495 -1.43 -2.38 -3.72
C PHE A 495 -0.09 -2.94 -3.21
N ASN A 496 0.14 -2.83 -1.90
CA ASN A 496 1.36 -3.34 -1.28
C ASN A 496 1.45 -4.88 -1.31
N ASN A 497 0.33 -5.58 -1.16
CA ASN A 497 0.30 -7.05 -1.22
C ASN A 497 0.53 -7.57 -2.65
N LEU A 498 0.10 -6.80 -3.66
CA LEU A 498 0.30 -7.12 -5.07
C LEU A 498 1.65 -6.66 -5.63
N ASP A 499 2.46 -5.93 -4.84
CA ASP A 499 3.68 -5.26 -5.31
C ASP A 499 3.42 -4.36 -6.54
N ILE A 500 2.31 -3.64 -6.52
CA ILE A 500 1.90 -2.71 -7.58
C ILE A 500 2.12 -1.27 -7.12
N THR A 501 2.78 -0.48 -7.97
CA THR A 501 2.89 0.98 -7.77
C THR A 501 1.72 1.68 -8.45
N ILE A 502 1.18 2.73 -7.84
CA ILE A 502 0.08 3.52 -8.41
C ILE A 502 0.52 4.95 -8.68
N TYR A 503 0.18 5.44 -9.86
CA TYR A 503 0.13 6.86 -10.20
C TYR A 503 -1.33 7.27 -10.42
N THR A 504 -1.59 8.57 -10.32
CA THR A 504 -2.94 9.12 -10.43
C THR A 504 -2.93 10.30 -11.38
N GLU A 505 -4.01 10.44 -12.13
CA GLU A 505 -4.25 11.54 -13.07
C GLU A 505 -5.72 11.94 -12.96
N HIS A 506 -5.97 13.25 -12.93
CA HIS A 506 -7.34 13.76 -12.96
C HIS A 506 -7.82 13.81 -14.41
N LEU A 507 -8.93 13.13 -14.69
CA LEU A 507 -9.57 13.10 -16.01
C LEU A 507 -10.82 13.97 -15.97
N PRO A 508 -10.97 15.02 -16.80
CA PRO A 508 -12.21 15.79 -16.85
C PRO A 508 -13.43 14.88 -17.09
N GLY A 509 -14.53 15.10 -16.37
CA GLY A 509 -15.69 14.20 -16.44
C GLY A 509 -16.29 14.02 -17.86
N LEU A 510 -16.14 15.03 -18.73
CA LEU A 510 -16.54 14.94 -20.15
C LEU A 510 -15.73 13.88 -20.93
N GLU A 511 -14.48 13.64 -20.52
CA GLU A 511 -13.60 12.64 -21.12
C GLU A 511 -13.80 11.25 -20.48
N ASN A 512 -14.40 11.16 -19.28
CA ASN A 512 -14.66 9.90 -18.56
C ASN A 512 -15.94 9.17 -19.02
N SER A 513 -16.29 9.26 -20.30
CA SER A 513 -17.60 8.85 -20.83
C SER A 513 -17.91 7.35 -20.65
N THR A 514 -16.93 6.46 -20.81
CA THR A 514 -17.13 5.01 -20.72
C THR A 514 -17.42 4.54 -19.31
N ALA A 515 -16.56 4.90 -18.34
CA ALA A 515 -16.76 4.46 -16.95
C ALA A 515 -18.04 5.07 -16.38
N ASP A 516 -18.35 6.32 -16.70
CA ASP A 516 -19.58 7.01 -16.28
C ASP A 516 -20.85 6.44 -16.94
N ALA A 517 -20.80 6.01 -18.21
CA ALA A 517 -21.91 5.28 -18.81
C ALA A 517 -22.13 3.92 -18.12
N LEU A 518 -21.05 3.18 -17.83
CA LEU A 518 -21.10 1.89 -17.12
C LEU A 518 -21.65 2.06 -15.69
N SER A 519 -21.27 3.11 -14.99
CA SER A 519 -21.69 3.44 -13.62
C SER A 519 -23.13 3.95 -13.54
N ARG A 520 -23.84 4.16 -14.65
CA ARG A 520 -25.24 4.66 -14.62
C ARG A 520 -26.21 3.76 -15.35
N LEU A 521 -25.79 3.17 -16.47
CA LEU A 521 -26.71 2.52 -17.41
C LEU A 521 -26.73 0.99 -17.28
N SER A 522 -25.76 0.38 -16.60
CA SER A 522 -25.59 -1.09 -16.61
C SER A 522 -26.75 -1.87 -15.96
N TRP A 523 -27.55 -1.27 -15.08
CA TRP A 523 -28.71 -1.91 -14.43
C TRP A 523 -30.08 -1.41 -14.93
N ILE A 524 -30.16 -0.40 -15.79
CA ILE A 524 -31.45 0.23 -16.16
C ILE A 524 -32.23 -0.63 -17.17
N GLY A 525 -31.55 -1.18 -18.19
CA GLY A 525 -32.14 -2.10 -19.17
C GLY A 525 -33.37 -1.60 -19.95
N ASN A 526 -33.63 -0.28 -19.99
CA ASN A 526 -34.80 0.30 -20.64
C ASN A 526 -34.61 0.65 -22.12
N TYR A 527 -33.54 0.13 -22.73
CA TYR A 527 -33.21 0.30 -24.14
C TYR A 527 -33.70 -0.89 -24.97
N GLN A 528 -33.89 -0.66 -26.26
CA GLN A 528 -34.37 -1.67 -27.20
C GLN A 528 -33.28 -1.98 -28.23
N ILE A 529 -33.23 -3.21 -28.73
CA ILE A 529 -32.38 -3.58 -29.86
C ILE A 529 -33.09 -3.22 -31.16
N ASN A 530 -32.37 -2.69 -32.16
CA ASN A 530 -32.90 -2.44 -33.48
C ASN A 530 -33.56 -3.72 -34.05
N ARG A 531 -34.85 -3.63 -34.38
CA ARG A 531 -35.65 -4.79 -34.81
C ARG A 531 -35.14 -5.46 -36.09
N ILE A 532 -34.54 -4.69 -36.99
CA ILE A 532 -34.01 -5.21 -38.25
C ILE A 532 -32.84 -6.15 -37.93
N LEU A 533 -31.83 -5.62 -37.21
CA LEU A 533 -30.65 -6.38 -36.78
C LEU A 533 -31.01 -7.57 -35.89
N PHE A 534 -32.00 -7.40 -35.00
CA PHE A 534 -32.48 -8.48 -34.14
C PHE A 534 -33.07 -9.64 -34.97
N ASN A 535 -33.94 -9.34 -35.93
CA ASN A 535 -34.55 -10.38 -36.78
C ASN A 535 -33.51 -11.07 -37.68
N GLU A 536 -32.57 -10.31 -38.25
CA GLU A 536 -31.47 -10.88 -39.04
C GLU A 536 -30.63 -11.87 -38.22
N ALA A 537 -30.31 -11.53 -36.97
CA ALA A 537 -29.57 -12.41 -36.08
C ALA A 537 -30.36 -13.67 -35.69
N LEU A 538 -31.68 -13.56 -35.43
CA LEU A 538 -32.54 -14.73 -35.19
C LEU A 538 -32.56 -15.68 -36.40
N HIS A 539 -32.61 -15.14 -37.61
CA HIS A 539 -32.56 -15.93 -38.84
C HIS A 539 -31.22 -16.66 -38.99
N GLN A 540 -30.08 -16.01 -38.68
CA GLN A 540 -28.76 -16.63 -38.73
C GLN A 540 -28.60 -17.79 -37.72
N ILE A 541 -29.23 -17.68 -36.55
CA ILE A 541 -29.12 -18.68 -35.47
C ILE A 541 -30.23 -19.76 -35.54
N ASN A 542 -31.19 -19.61 -36.45
CA ASN A 542 -32.36 -20.46 -36.61
C ASN A 542 -33.07 -20.71 -35.27
N PHE A 543 -33.55 -19.63 -34.65
CA PHE A 543 -34.24 -19.68 -33.37
C PHE A 543 -35.40 -18.68 -33.33
N LEU A 544 -36.50 -19.11 -32.71
CA LEU A 544 -37.76 -18.37 -32.63
C LEU A 544 -38.18 -18.26 -31.17
N PRO A 545 -37.85 -17.15 -30.48
CA PRO A 545 -38.17 -16.99 -29.08
C PRO A 545 -39.69 -16.80 -28.88
N THR A 546 -40.24 -17.48 -27.87
CA THR A 546 -41.67 -17.46 -27.52
C THR A 546 -42.00 -16.47 -26.41
N LEU A 547 -41.00 -16.07 -25.61
CA LEU A 547 -41.17 -15.19 -24.46
C LEU A 547 -39.97 -14.26 -24.26
N ASP A 548 -40.24 -12.95 -24.15
CA ASP A 548 -39.26 -11.92 -23.79
C ASP A 548 -39.22 -11.74 -22.27
N ALA A 549 -38.18 -12.26 -21.62
CA ALA A 549 -38.16 -12.43 -20.17
C ALA A 549 -37.84 -11.13 -19.40
N PHE A 550 -37.22 -10.13 -20.03
CA PHE A 550 -36.71 -8.96 -19.33
C PHE A 550 -37.00 -7.68 -20.11
N ALA A 551 -38.28 -7.42 -20.40
CA ALA A 551 -38.69 -6.27 -21.21
C ALA A 551 -39.82 -5.45 -20.59
N HIS A 552 -39.77 -4.14 -20.80
CA HIS A 552 -40.87 -3.21 -20.59
C HIS A 552 -41.80 -3.16 -21.80
N LYS A 553 -42.99 -2.60 -21.60
CA LYS A 553 -43.97 -2.31 -22.67
C LYS A 553 -43.37 -1.58 -23.88
N THR A 554 -42.41 -0.70 -23.62
CA THR A 554 -41.80 0.20 -24.61
C THR A 554 -40.57 -0.36 -25.30
N ASN A 555 -39.95 -1.43 -24.79
CA ASN A 555 -38.73 -2.01 -25.38
C ASN A 555 -38.82 -3.52 -25.68
N LYS A 556 -40.00 -4.13 -25.51
CA LYS A 556 -40.23 -5.54 -25.85
C LYS A 556 -39.98 -5.84 -27.34
N GLN A 557 -39.36 -6.99 -27.57
CA GLN A 557 -39.20 -7.54 -28.92
C GLN A 557 -40.33 -8.48 -29.31
N LEU A 558 -41.02 -9.07 -28.33
CA LEU A 558 -42.10 -10.03 -28.54
C LEU A 558 -43.44 -9.52 -28.02
N LYS A 559 -44.53 -10.12 -28.53
CA LYS A 559 -45.89 -9.85 -28.02
C LYS A 559 -46.07 -10.36 -26.59
N ARG A 560 -45.50 -11.53 -26.28
CA ARG A 560 -45.45 -12.16 -24.94
C ARG A 560 -44.17 -11.72 -24.23
N TYR A 561 -44.31 -11.05 -23.09
CA TYR A 561 -43.17 -10.51 -22.33
C TYR A 561 -43.44 -10.48 -20.83
N CYS A 562 -42.37 -10.44 -20.04
CA CYS A 562 -42.39 -10.18 -18.60
C CYS A 562 -41.75 -8.82 -18.31
N SER A 563 -42.43 -8.00 -17.52
CA SER A 563 -42.02 -6.63 -17.20
C SER A 563 -41.63 -6.51 -15.73
N PRO A 564 -40.47 -5.92 -15.39
CA PRO A 564 -40.08 -5.70 -13.99
C PRO A 564 -40.98 -4.68 -13.25
N GLN A 565 -41.85 -3.97 -13.96
CA GLN A 565 -42.87 -3.05 -13.43
C GLN A 565 -44.27 -3.62 -13.66
N GLU A 566 -45.24 -3.23 -12.81
CA GLU A 566 -46.66 -3.57 -13.03
C GLU A 566 -47.13 -3.11 -14.41
N ASP A 567 -47.52 -4.07 -15.23
CA ASP A 567 -48.08 -3.85 -16.56
C ASP A 567 -49.14 -4.92 -16.81
N ASN A 568 -50.39 -4.48 -16.99
CA ASN A 568 -51.55 -5.34 -17.18
C ASN A 568 -51.45 -6.20 -18.46
N LYS A 569 -50.54 -5.88 -19.38
CA LYS A 569 -50.30 -6.66 -20.61
C LYS A 569 -49.10 -7.61 -20.51
N ALA A 570 -48.33 -7.55 -19.43
CA ALA A 570 -47.21 -8.47 -19.20
C ALA A 570 -47.71 -9.78 -18.57
N ILE A 571 -47.01 -10.88 -18.86
CA ILE A 571 -47.36 -12.21 -18.34
C ILE A 571 -47.03 -12.32 -16.85
N ALA A 572 -45.96 -11.66 -16.41
CA ALA A 572 -45.55 -11.61 -15.01
C ALA A 572 -44.68 -10.39 -14.72
N ILE A 573 -44.66 -9.96 -13.46
CA ILE A 573 -43.82 -8.85 -12.96
C ILE A 573 -42.34 -9.27 -12.85
N ASN A 574 -42.07 -10.56 -12.65
CA ASN A 574 -40.70 -11.05 -12.52
C ASN A 574 -40.58 -12.38 -13.25
N ALA A 575 -39.89 -12.37 -14.39
CA ALA A 575 -39.66 -13.60 -15.17
C ALA A 575 -38.97 -14.70 -14.36
N ARG A 576 -38.29 -14.37 -13.25
CA ARG A 576 -37.66 -15.39 -12.40
C ARG A 576 -38.68 -16.21 -11.60
N ASN A 577 -39.90 -15.70 -11.41
CA ASN A 577 -40.95 -16.32 -10.61
C ASN A 577 -41.84 -17.27 -11.43
N ILE A 578 -41.66 -17.33 -12.75
CA ILE A 578 -42.39 -18.26 -13.63
C ILE A 578 -41.52 -19.47 -13.99
N LEU A 579 -42.14 -20.61 -14.30
CA LEU A 579 -41.43 -21.78 -14.82
C LEU A 579 -40.98 -21.52 -16.26
N TRP A 580 -39.73 -21.87 -16.58
CA TRP A 580 -39.14 -21.68 -17.90
C TRP A 580 -39.12 -22.94 -18.79
N THR A 581 -39.41 -24.11 -18.21
CA THR A 581 -39.18 -25.45 -18.79
C THR A 581 -39.74 -25.68 -20.20
N ASN A 582 -40.82 -24.98 -20.57
CA ASN A 582 -41.56 -25.14 -21.82
C ASN A 582 -41.48 -23.92 -22.77
N GLU A 583 -40.59 -22.95 -22.50
CA GLU A 583 -40.48 -21.73 -23.30
C GLU A 583 -39.12 -21.68 -24.03
N LEU A 584 -39.10 -21.03 -25.20
CA LEU A 584 -37.89 -20.59 -25.90
C LEU A 584 -37.65 -19.14 -25.52
N LEU A 585 -36.69 -18.89 -24.65
CA LEU A 585 -36.56 -17.60 -23.98
C LEU A 585 -35.65 -16.64 -24.72
N LEU A 586 -36.11 -15.40 -24.85
CA LEU A 586 -35.27 -14.25 -25.12
C LEU A 586 -34.86 -13.60 -23.80
N LEU A 587 -33.57 -13.65 -23.49
CA LEU A 587 -32.95 -13.11 -22.28
C LEU A 587 -32.11 -11.88 -22.64
N HIS A 588 -32.76 -10.72 -22.76
CA HIS A 588 -32.08 -9.42 -22.84
C HIS A 588 -32.14 -8.70 -21.49
N SER A 589 -31.50 -9.28 -20.47
CA SER A 589 -31.54 -8.75 -19.11
C SER A 589 -30.60 -7.56 -18.91
N PRO A 590 -30.92 -6.60 -18.02
CA PRO A 590 -29.94 -5.65 -17.52
C PRO A 590 -28.65 -6.36 -17.06
N ILE A 591 -27.49 -5.73 -17.24
CA ILE A 591 -26.17 -6.37 -17.04
C ILE A 591 -26.05 -6.95 -15.62
N GLY A 592 -26.53 -6.24 -14.61
CA GLY A 592 -26.53 -6.70 -13.22
C GLY A 592 -27.39 -7.94 -12.94
N LEU A 593 -28.34 -8.29 -13.82
CA LEU A 593 -29.21 -9.46 -13.68
C LEU A 593 -28.73 -10.68 -14.48
N ILE A 594 -27.73 -10.53 -15.35
CA ILE A 594 -27.19 -11.62 -16.17
C ILE A 594 -26.81 -12.86 -15.32
N PRO A 595 -26.07 -12.76 -14.20
CA PRO A 595 -25.73 -13.94 -13.39
C PRO A 595 -26.96 -14.69 -12.86
N LYS A 596 -27.99 -13.93 -12.44
CA LYS A 596 -29.25 -14.48 -11.91
C LYS A 596 -30.07 -15.15 -13.02
N ALA A 597 -30.06 -14.59 -14.23
CA ALA A 597 -30.69 -15.18 -15.41
C ALA A 597 -30.01 -16.50 -15.82
N ILE A 598 -28.67 -16.53 -15.89
CA ILE A 598 -27.88 -17.73 -16.21
C ILE A 598 -28.15 -18.84 -15.19
N GLN A 599 -28.14 -18.54 -13.89
CA GLN A 599 -28.41 -19.54 -12.85
C GLN A 599 -29.82 -20.14 -12.94
N LYS A 600 -30.83 -19.33 -13.27
CA LYS A 600 -32.19 -19.84 -13.45
C LYS A 600 -32.32 -20.67 -14.73
N MET A 601 -31.69 -20.24 -15.82
CA MET A 601 -31.64 -21.00 -17.08
C MET A 601 -31.06 -22.39 -16.86
N ILE A 602 -29.95 -22.50 -16.13
CA ILE A 602 -29.33 -23.77 -15.75
C ILE A 602 -30.25 -24.60 -14.85
N ARG A 603 -30.88 -23.97 -13.85
CA ARG A 603 -31.78 -24.68 -12.93
C ARG A 603 -32.99 -25.28 -13.64
N ASP A 604 -33.59 -24.52 -14.54
CA ASP A 604 -34.84 -24.88 -15.20
C ASP A 604 -34.61 -25.70 -16.48
N GLN A 605 -33.34 -25.94 -16.86
CA GLN A 605 -32.94 -26.80 -17.98
C GLN A 605 -33.62 -26.41 -19.31
N VAL A 606 -33.38 -25.17 -19.76
CA VAL A 606 -34.07 -24.55 -20.90
C VAL A 606 -33.16 -24.22 -22.08
N VAL A 607 -33.76 -23.94 -23.22
CA VAL A 607 -33.07 -23.35 -24.37
C VAL A 607 -33.36 -21.86 -24.36
N ALA A 608 -32.32 -21.05 -24.39
CA ALA A 608 -32.46 -19.60 -24.34
C ALA A 608 -31.45 -18.90 -25.24
N GLU A 609 -31.89 -17.75 -25.75
CA GLU A 609 -31.02 -16.75 -26.35
C GLU A 609 -30.68 -15.67 -25.34
N LEU A 610 -29.39 -15.44 -25.15
CA LEU A 610 -28.90 -14.40 -24.27
C LEU A 610 -28.33 -13.28 -25.12
N ILE A 611 -28.84 -12.06 -24.93
CA ILE A 611 -28.29 -10.85 -25.55
C ILE A 611 -27.61 -10.03 -24.47
N LEU A 612 -26.31 -9.77 -24.68
CA LEU A 612 -25.47 -9.21 -23.66
C LEU A 612 -24.24 -8.50 -24.25
N PRO A 613 -23.63 -7.54 -23.54
CA PRO A 613 -22.38 -6.93 -23.97
C PRO A 613 -21.23 -7.94 -24.05
N ARG A 614 -20.45 -7.95 -25.13
CA ARG A 614 -19.36 -8.93 -25.38
C ARG A 614 -18.48 -9.21 -24.15
N TRP A 615 -18.12 -8.17 -23.38
CA TRP A 615 -17.28 -8.31 -22.18
C TRP A 615 -17.92 -9.19 -21.10
N CYS A 616 -19.25 -9.28 -21.01
CA CYS A 616 -19.93 -10.16 -20.07
C CYS A 616 -19.80 -11.65 -20.44
N LEU A 617 -19.53 -12.00 -21.70
CA LEU A 617 -19.22 -13.40 -22.08
C LEU A 617 -17.95 -13.86 -21.38
N TYR A 618 -16.93 -13.00 -21.32
CA TYR A 618 -15.68 -13.28 -20.64
C TYR A 618 -15.87 -13.29 -19.13
N LYS A 619 -16.51 -12.24 -18.58
CA LYS A 619 -16.75 -12.11 -17.12
C LYS A 619 -17.52 -13.29 -16.54
N TYR A 620 -18.54 -13.79 -17.25
CA TYR A 620 -19.40 -14.88 -16.80
C TYR A 620 -19.09 -16.21 -17.48
N ARG A 621 -17.92 -16.36 -18.13
CA ARG A 621 -17.59 -17.54 -18.94
C ARG A 621 -17.72 -18.86 -18.18
N THR A 622 -17.33 -18.86 -16.90
CA THR A 622 -17.40 -20.02 -16.00
C THR A 622 -18.82 -20.36 -15.56
N MET A 623 -19.75 -19.40 -15.62
CA MET A 623 -21.17 -19.62 -15.35
C MET A 623 -21.94 -20.02 -16.59
N LEU A 624 -21.50 -19.61 -17.79
CA LEU A 624 -22.18 -19.88 -19.04
C LEU A 624 -22.04 -21.35 -19.46
N PRO A 625 -23.15 -22.06 -19.71
CA PRO A 625 -23.11 -23.37 -20.36
C PRO A 625 -22.50 -23.28 -21.78
N PRO A 626 -22.25 -24.43 -22.45
CA PRO A 626 -21.71 -24.44 -23.81
C PRO A 626 -22.54 -23.57 -24.75
N ILE A 627 -21.87 -22.63 -25.42
CA ILE A 627 -22.47 -21.74 -26.42
C ILE A 627 -22.60 -22.54 -27.71
N GLN A 628 -23.83 -22.69 -28.23
CA GLN A 628 -24.07 -23.41 -29.48
C GLN A 628 -23.76 -22.53 -30.69
N ASN A 629 -24.29 -21.31 -30.69
CA ASN A 629 -24.09 -20.31 -31.74
C ASN A 629 -23.85 -18.93 -31.10
N GLN A 630 -23.05 -18.11 -31.77
CA GLN A 630 -22.77 -16.72 -31.39
C GLN A 630 -22.83 -15.82 -32.62
N VAL A 631 -23.53 -14.69 -32.51
CA VAL A 631 -23.62 -13.65 -33.55
C VAL A 631 -23.33 -12.29 -32.91
N SER A 632 -22.43 -11.54 -33.53
CA SER A 632 -22.16 -10.15 -33.13
C SER A 632 -23.17 -9.22 -33.78
N LEU A 633 -23.94 -8.49 -32.98
CA LEU A 633 -24.93 -7.53 -33.50
C LEU A 633 -24.27 -6.20 -33.90
N GLY A 634 -23.06 -5.93 -33.42
CA GLY A 634 -22.29 -4.71 -33.71
C GLY A 634 -22.18 -3.76 -32.52
N LEU A 635 -21.78 -2.51 -32.81
CA LEU A 635 -21.61 -1.47 -31.80
C LEU A 635 -22.97 -1.02 -31.25
N SER A 636 -23.05 -0.92 -29.92
CA SER A 636 -24.19 -0.36 -29.18
C SER A 636 -24.81 0.90 -29.77
N GLU A 637 -24.03 1.83 -30.33
CA GLU A 637 -24.51 3.06 -30.99
C GLU A 637 -25.38 2.81 -32.22
N GLN A 638 -25.14 1.70 -32.91
CA GLN A 638 -25.86 1.28 -34.10
C GLN A 638 -27.00 0.30 -33.74
N VAL A 639 -26.78 -0.49 -32.69
CA VAL A 639 -27.66 -1.60 -32.29
C VAL A 639 -28.76 -1.16 -31.32
N LEU A 640 -28.46 -0.25 -30.38
CA LEU A 640 -29.37 0.11 -29.30
C LEU A 640 -30.16 1.38 -29.63
N ILE A 641 -31.48 1.25 -29.58
CA ILE A 641 -32.41 2.37 -29.57
C ILE A 641 -32.52 2.88 -28.13
N LYS A 642 -32.14 4.15 -27.92
CA LYS A 642 -32.09 4.80 -26.60
C LYS A 642 -33.45 4.77 -25.90
N GLY A 643 -33.48 4.21 -24.70
CA GLY A 643 -34.60 4.30 -23.77
C GLY A 643 -34.77 5.69 -23.15
N LYS A 644 -35.83 5.89 -22.36
CA LYS A 644 -36.12 7.17 -21.68
C LYS A 644 -34.92 7.70 -20.89
N THR A 645 -34.33 6.89 -20.02
CA THR A 645 -33.22 7.33 -19.16
C THR A 645 -31.92 7.58 -19.93
N MET A 646 -31.64 6.82 -21.00
CA MET A 646 -30.50 7.09 -21.88
C MET A 646 -30.64 8.43 -22.61
N LYS A 647 -31.87 8.82 -22.99
CA LYS A 647 -32.16 10.13 -23.58
C LYS A 647 -32.01 11.24 -22.55
N GLU A 648 -32.57 11.07 -21.35
CA GLU A 648 -32.46 12.05 -20.26
C GLU A 648 -31.01 12.30 -19.83
N LEU A 649 -30.20 11.24 -19.71
CA LEU A 649 -28.79 11.36 -19.35
C LEU A 649 -27.87 11.71 -20.53
N SER A 650 -28.39 11.71 -21.77
CA SER A 650 -27.62 11.87 -23.01
C SER A 650 -26.41 10.92 -23.11
N LYS A 651 -26.54 9.68 -22.64
CA LYS A 651 -25.47 8.67 -22.56
C LYS A 651 -25.83 7.37 -23.28
N LEU A 652 -24.82 6.61 -23.69
CA LEU A 652 -24.97 5.26 -24.24
C LEU A 652 -23.86 4.36 -23.68
N LEU A 653 -24.13 3.06 -23.52
CA LEU A 653 -23.12 2.06 -23.14
C LEU A 653 -22.20 1.81 -24.34
N PRO A 654 -20.90 2.17 -24.32
CA PRO A 654 -20.02 2.03 -25.49
C PRO A 654 -19.47 0.59 -25.56
N VAL A 655 -20.31 -0.35 -25.98
CA VAL A 655 -20.00 -1.79 -25.98
C VAL A 655 -20.39 -2.45 -27.31
N ILE A 656 -19.75 -3.58 -27.62
CA ILE A 656 -20.22 -4.50 -28.66
C ILE A 656 -21.31 -5.39 -28.04
N ILE A 657 -22.43 -5.54 -28.73
CA ILE A 657 -23.54 -6.42 -28.29
C ILE A 657 -23.43 -7.76 -29.02
N GLU A 658 -23.52 -8.85 -28.26
CA GLU A 658 -23.49 -10.22 -28.76
C GLU A 658 -24.81 -10.92 -28.46
N MET A 659 -25.23 -11.78 -29.38
CA MET A 659 -26.33 -12.72 -29.21
C MET A 659 -25.77 -14.14 -29.18
N VAL A 660 -26.09 -14.90 -28.12
CA VAL A 660 -25.62 -16.29 -27.96
C VAL A 660 -26.79 -17.23 -27.69
N LYS A 661 -26.79 -18.38 -28.37
CA LYS A 661 -27.75 -19.48 -28.14
C LYS A 661 -27.15 -20.50 -27.20
N ILE A 662 -27.89 -20.82 -26.15
CA ILE A 662 -27.48 -21.77 -25.12
C ILE A 662 -28.58 -22.82 -24.97
N ASN A 663 -28.18 -24.09 -24.99
CA ASN A 663 -29.04 -25.21 -24.70
C ASN A 663 -28.52 -25.95 -23.47
N THR A 664 -29.30 -25.96 -22.40
CA THR A 664 -28.98 -26.78 -21.22
C THR A 664 -29.61 -28.17 -21.26
N LYS A 665 -30.40 -28.50 -22.29
CA LYS A 665 -30.99 -29.82 -22.54
C LYS A 665 -30.03 -30.67 -23.39
N THR A 666 -29.19 -31.48 -22.75
CA THR A 666 -28.50 -32.63 -23.38
C THR A 666 -28.34 -33.79 -22.39
N GLU A 667 -28.30 -35.00 -22.97
CA GLU A 667 -28.48 -36.34 -22.42
C GLU A 667 -27.72 -36.67 -21.12
N SER A 668 -28.36 -37.58 -20.37
CA SER A 668 -27.88 -38.30 -19.21
C SER A 668 -26.35 -38.42 -19.05
N SER A 669 -25.78 -37.52 -18.25
CA SER A 669 -24.74 -37.87 -17.28
C SER A 669 -24.76 -36.84 -16.16
N ASN A 670 -25.31 -37.26 -15.01
CA ASN A 670 -25.23 -36.67 -13.66
C ASN A 670 -26.58 -36.71 -12.91
N LYS A 671 -27.26 -37.85 -12.95
CA LYS A 671 -28.03 -38.31 -11.77
C LYS A 671 -27.08 -39.06 -10.86
N GLU A 672 -26.17 -38.36 -10.20
CA GLU A 672 -25.51 -38.83 -8.97
C GLU A 672 -24.68 -37.71 -8.35
N ASN A 673 -25.33 -36.72 -7.73
CA ASN A 673 -24.65 -35.88 -6.72
C ASN A 673 -25.59 -35.07 -5.81
N LEU A 674 -26.68 -35.69 -5.33
CA LEU A 674 -27.54 -35.09 -4.29
C LEU A 674 -27.67 -35.91 -3.00
N GLN A 675 -26.93 -37.00 -2.82
CA GLN A 675 -26.98 -37.78 -1.57
C GLN A 675 -25.71 -37.79 -0.70
N ASN A 676 -24.63 -37.10 -1.08
CA ASN A 676 -23.41 -37.04 -0.26
C ASN A 676 -23.11 -35.67 0.38
N LYS A 677 -24.14 -35.00 0.93
CA LYS A 677 -23.98 -33.88 1.90
C LYS A 677 -24.78 -34.03 3.20
N GLN A 678 -25.26 -35.23 3.54
CA GLN A 678 -26.08 -35.42 4.75
C GLN A 678 -25.34 -35.83 6.04
N LYS A 679 -24.11 -36.36 6.00
CA LYS A 679 -23.43 -36.82 7.24
C LYS A 679 -22.59 -35.76 7.96
N THR A 680 -22.15 -34.71 7.27
CA THR A 680 -21.46 -33.57 7.91
C THR A 680 -22.43 -32.58 8.57
N TRP A 681 -23.70 -32.56 8.11
CA TRP A 681 -24.77 -31.70 8.63
C TRP A 681 -25.46 -32.26 9.89
N ARG A 682 -25.51 -33.59 10.05
CA ARG A 682 -26.13 -34.26 11.22
C ARG A 682 -25.42 -33.94 12.55
N LYS A 683 -24.08 -33.86 12.56
CA LYS A 683 -23.30 -33.56 13.78
C LYS A 683 -23.36 -32.07 14.16
N ARG A 684 -23.43 -31.17 13.17
CA ARG A 684 -23.55 -29.71 13.38
C ARG A 684 -24.96 -29.32 13.84
N LYS A 685 -26.00 -30.03 13.39
CA LYS A 685 -27.40 -29.86 13.84
C LYS A 685 -27.60 -30.19 15.33
N ALA A 686 -26.85 -31.14 15.89
CA ALA A 686 -26.97 -31.56 17.30
C ALA A 686 -26.55 -30.49 18.33
N GLY A 687 -25.67 -29.54 17.96
CA GLY A 687 -25.26 -28.43 18.83
C GLY A 687 -26.16 -27.20 18.76
N LEU A 688 -26.82 -26.97 17.61
CA LEU A 688 -27.66 -25.80 17.34
C LEU A 688 -29.09 -25.90 17.91
N ILE A 689 -29.59 -27.12 18.13
CA ILE A 689 -30.94 -27.37 18.68
C ILE A 689 -31.10 -26.84 20.13
N PRO A 690 -30.15 -27.06 21.07
CA PRO A 690 -30.24 -26.49 22.42
C PRO A 690 -30.22 -24.95 22.44
N LEU A 691 -29.38 -24.32 21.61
CA LEU A 691 -29.31 -22.86 21.52
C LEU A 691 -30.64 -22.27 20.99
N ALA A 692 -31.25 -22.90 19.98
CA ALA A 692 -32.55 -22.47 19.47
C ALA A 692 -33.68 -22.58 20.51
N ASN A 693 -33.65 -23.59 21.38
CA ASN A 693 -34.63 -23.76 22.46
C ASN A 693 -34.49 -22.70 23.56
N TYR A 694 -33.27 -22.31 23.92
CA TYR A 694 -32.99 -21.21 24.85
C TYR A 694 -33.56 -19.88 24.35
N LEU A 695 -33.33 -19.53 23.09
CA LEU A 695 -33.81 -18.27 22.50
C LEU A 695 -35.34 -18.20 22.44
N LYS A 696 -35.97 -19.33 22.07
CA LYS A 696 -37.42 -19.42 21.94
C LYS A 696 -38.14 -19.35 23.29
N GLN A 697 -37.57 -19.90 24.37
CA GLN A 697 -38.16 -19.83 25.72
C GLN A 697 -37.95 -18.48 26.42
N ASN A 698 -36.90 -17.73 26.06
CA ASN A 698 -36.61 -16.42 26.66
C ASN A 698 -36.99 -15.24 25.74
N ASN A 699 -37.74 -15.50 24.65
CA ASN A 699 -38.18 -14.51 23.65
C ASN A 699 -37.05 -13.61 23.10
N ILE A 700 -35.90 -14.22 22.81
CA ILE A 700 -34.71 -13.53 22.28
C ILE A 700 -34.70 -13.65 20.75
N ASN A 701 -34.66 -12.51 20.05
CA ASN A 701 -34.69 -12.44 18.59
C ASN A 701 -33.36 -12.93 17.96
N THR A 702 -33.39 -13.57 16.79
CA THR A 702 -32.20 -14.07 16.08
C THR A 702 -31.23 -12.95 15.65
N SER A 703 -31.71 -11.71 15.55
CA SER A 703 -30.90 -10.54 15.24
C SER A 703 -29.91 -10.16 16.35
N THR A 704 -30.14 -10.51 17.62
CA THR A 704 -29.19 -10.23 18.72
C THR A 704 -27.98 -11.18 18.70
N LEU A 705 -28.13 -12.39 18.15
CA LEU A 705 -27.06 -13.39 17.97
C LEU A 705 -26.10 -13.07 16.83
N LEU A 706 -26.54 -12.26 15.87
CA LEU A 706 -25.73 -11.78 14.75
C LEU A 706 -25.11 -10.39 15.03
N GLY A 707 -25.42 -9.82 16.20
CA GLY A 707 -24.93 -8.53 16.69
C GLY A 707 -23.68 -8.65 17.58
N ASN A 708 -23.38 -7.58 18.31
CA ASN A 708 -22.03 -7.32 18.85
C ASN A 708 -21.57 -8.15 20.06
N LYS A 709 -22.43 -8.97 20.66
CA LYS A 709 -22.08 -9.77 21.87
C LYS A 709 -22.56 -11.24 21.80
N PRO A 710 -22.22 -12.00 20.74
CA PRO A 710 -22.68 -13.38 20.59
C PRO A 710 -21.96 -14.35 21.54
N ASP A 711 -20.81 -13.95 22.07
CA ASP A 711 -20.10 -14.65 23.15
C ASP A 711 -20.84 -14.53 24.49
N VAL A 712 -21.50 -13.40 24.77
CA VAL A 712 -22.34 -13.20 25.97
C VAL A 712 -23.60 -14.06 25.91
N GLU A 713 -24.32 -14.05 24.78
CA GLU A 713 -25.52 -14.90 24.59
C GLU A 713 -25.18 -16.39 24.62
N LEU A 714 -24.02 -16.79 24.07
CA LEU A 714 -23.53 -18.16 24.18
C LEU A 714 -23.23 -18.55 25.64
N VAL A 715 -22.68 -17.65 26.46
CA VAL A 715 -22.45 -17.88 27.89
C VAL A 715 -23.75 -17.93 28.68
N ASN A 716 -24.73 -17.06 28.37
CA ASN A 716 -26.04 -17.06 29.01
C ASN A 716 -26.83 -18.34 28.68
N ALA A 717 -26.78 -18.81 27.43
CA ALA A 717 -27.36 -20.10 27.03
C ALA A 717 -26.69 -21.29 27.74
N LEU A 718 -25.36 -21.25 27.93
CA LEU A 718 -24.62 -22.27 28.68
C LEU A 718 -24.99 -22.26 30.17
N ALA A 719 -25.16 -21.09 30.78
CA ALA A 719 -25.59 -20.95 32.17
C ALA A 719 -27.02 -21.41 32.40
N TRP A 720 -27.93 -21.04 31.51
CA TRP A 720 -29.34 -21.43 31.57
C TRP A 720 -29.57 -22.95 31.51
N TYR A 721 -28.73 -23.68 30.77
CA TYR A 721 -28.79 -25.15 30.73
C TYR A 721 -28.12 -25.83 31.94
N LYS A 722 -27.24 -25.13 32.66
CA LYS A 722 -26.57 -25.64 33.86
C LYS A 722 -27.52 -25.67 35.05
N ASP A 723 -28.30 -24.60 35.25
CA ASP A 723 -29.17 -24.42 36.42
C ASP A 723 -30.38 -25.38 36.44
N ARG A 724 -30.62 -26.13 35.35
CA ARG A 724 -31.71 -27.11 35.21
C ARG A 724 -31.33 -28.56 35.53
N GLY A 725 -30.06 -28.84 35.83
CA GLY A 725 -29.57 -30.10 36.41
C GLY A 725 -29.58 -31.37 35.53
N GLY A 726 -28.58 -32.25 35.72
CA GLY A 726 -28.55 -33.64 35.24
C GLY A 726 -27.46 -34.01 34.20
N PRO A 727 -26.96 -35.28 34.18
CA PRO A 727 -25.81 -35.69 33.38
C PRO A 727 -26.03 -35.65 31.86
N LYS A 728 -27.28 -35.81 31.40
CA LYS A 728 -27.64 -35.66 29.97
C LYS A 728 -27.49 -34.22 29.46
N PHE A 729 -27.58 -33.22 30.34
CA PHE A 729 -27.45 -31.81 29.96
C PHE A 729 -26.00 -31.33 29.88
N GLN A 730 -25.07 -31.91 30.66
CA GLN A 730 -23.63 -31.63 30.53
C GLN A 730 -23.06 -32.02 29.16
N GLN A 731 -23.49 -33.14 28.58
CA GLN A 731 -23.04 -33.54 27.24
C GLN A 731 -23.58 -32.62 26.14
N ARG A 732 -24.80 -32.10 26.32
CA ARG A 732 -25.40 -31.10 25.41
C ARG A 732 -24.67 -29.76 25.48
N MET A 733 -24.24 -29.33 26.67
CA MET A 733 -23.42 -28.13 26.84
C MET A 733 -22.05 -28.26 26.15
N LYS A 734 -21.41 -29.44 26.22
CA LYS A 734 -20.14 -29.72 25.52
C LYS A 734 -20.29 -29.63 23.99
N ASN A 735 -21.36 -30.23 23.44
CA ASN A 735 -21.64 -30.19 22.00
C ASN A 735 -22.02 -28.78 21.50
N MET A 736 -22.77 -28.02 22.30
CA MET A 736 -23.15 -26.64 21.99
C MET A 736 -21.91 -25.73 21.92
N LYS A 737 -20.99 -25.83 22.90
CA LYS A 737 -19.72 -25.09 22.87
C LYS A 737 -18.87 -25.42 21.64
N MET A 738 -18.74 -26.69 21.28
CA MET A 738 -17.86 -27.13 20.20
C MET A 738 -18.36 -26.74 18.80
N HIS A 739 -19.67 -26.80 18.57
CA HIS A 739 -20.23 -26.63 17.23
C HIS A 739 -20.93 -25.29 17.02
N CYS A 740 -21.53 -24.66 18.05
CA CYS A 740 -22.15 -23.34 17.89
C CYS A 740 -21.13 -22.22 17.86
N GLY A 741 -20.03 -22.29 18.64
CA GLY A 741 -19.02 -21.22 18.63
C GLY A 741 -18.35 -21.00 17.27
N PHE A 742 -18.08 -22.08 16.54
CA PHE A 742 -17.53 -22.02 15.18
C PHE A 742 -18.57 -21.58 14.14
N VAL A 743 -19.82 -22.02 14.26
CA VAL A 743 -20.89 -21.59 13.34
C VAL A 743 -21.19 -20.12 13.57
N LEU A 744 -21.33 -19.68 14.82
CA LEU A 744 -21.55 -18.28 15.15
C LEU A 744 -20.36 -17.42 14.72
N SER A 745 -19.10 -17.88 14.80
CA SER A 745 -17.95 -17.11 14.29
C SER A 745 -17.93 -16.94 12.77
N GLN A 746 -18.67 -17.77 12.03
CA GLN A 746 -18.88 -17.59 10.59
C GLN A 746 -19.99 -16.56 10.26
N PHE A 747 -20.83 -16.20 11.24
CA PHE A 747 -21.98 -15.31 11.07
C PHE A 747 -21.98 -14.09 12.00
N SER A 748 -20.95 -13.97 12.85
CA SER A 748 -20.73 -12.89 13.83
C SER A 748 -19.55 -12.02 13.41
N GLN A 749 -19.52 -10.77 13.89
CA GLN A 749 -18.36 -9.89 13.74
C GLN A 749 -17.13 -10.30 14.59
N MET A 750 -17.25 -11.29 15.49
CA MET A 750 -16.11 -11.90 16.18
C MET A 750 -15.58 -13.12 15.42
N ASN A 751 -14.34 -13.00 14.92
CA ASN A 751 -13.66 -14.02 14.11
C ASN A 751 -13.47 -15.39 14.81
N ASP A 752 -13.42 -15.43 16.15
CA ASP A 752 -13.33 -16.68 16.92
C ASP A 752 -13.98 -16.52 18.31
N ILE A 753 -15.27 -16.84 18.39
CA ILE A 753 -16.10 -16.68 19.60
C ILE A 753 -15.65 -17.60 20.74
N ASN A 754 -15.12 -18.79 20.42
CA ASN A 754 -14.64 -19.74 21.41
C ASN A 754 -13.40 -19.24 22.17
N ASN A 755 -12.70 -18.24 21.61
CA ASN A 755 -11.52 -17.63 22.20
C ASN A 755 -11.80 -16.37 23.04
N SER A 756 -13.06 -15.93 23.13
CA SER A 756 -13.50 -14.85 24.02
C SER A 756 -13.11 -15.12 25.48
N SER A 757 -12.68 -14.07 26.20
CA SER A 757 -12.28 -14.15 27.60
C SER A 757 -13.43 -14.57 28.52
N LEU A 758 -14.66 -14.16 28.24
CA LEU A 758 -15.87 -14.55 28.99
C LEU A 758 -16.18 -16.05 28.82
N VAL A 759 -16.19 -16.52 27.57
CA VAL A 759 -16.42 -17.94 27.24
C VAL A 759 -15.33 -18.82 27.84
N LYS A 760 -14.07 -18.38 27.80
CA LYS A 760 -12.93 -19.08 28.44
C LYS A 760 -13.03 -19.11 29.96
N THR A 761 -13.35 -17.99 30.60
CA THR A 761 -13.42 -17.87 32.07
C THR A 761 -14.58 -18.70 32.62
N TYR A 762 -15.77 -18.61 32.00
CA TYR A 762 -16.93 -19.42 32.36
C TYR A 762 -16.68 -20.92 32.11
N SER A 763 -16.09 -21.27 30.96
CA SER A 763 -15.73 -22.65 30.64
C SER A 763 -14.72 -23.29 31.61
N LYS A 764 -13.76 -22.50 32.09
CA LYS A 764 -12.74 -22.97 33.04
C LYS A 764 -13.32 -23.17 34.44
N GLY A 765 -14.22 -22.29 34.88
CA GLY A 765 -14.92 -22.39 36.17
C GLY A 765 -16.00 -23.49 36.25
N GLN A 766 -16.37 -24.12 35.12
CA GLN A 766 -17.40 -25.18 35.05
C GLN A 766 -16.85 -26.56 34.65
N GLY A 767 -15.53 -26.77 34.68
CA GLY A 767 -14.90 -28.04 34.30
C GLY A 767 -15.07 -28.39 32.81
N LEU A 768 -15.40 -27.42 31.96
CA LEU A 768 -15.57 -27.58 30.50
C LEU A 768 -14.27 -27.28 29.73
N SER A 769 -13.12 -27.33 30.42
CA SER A 769 -11.79 -27.11 29.86
C SER A 769 -11.36 -28.31 29.03
N ILE A 770 -11.77 -28.34 27.77
CA ILE A 770 -11.22 -29.23 26.77
C ILE A 770 -10.46 -28.33 25.78
N GLN A 771 -9.15 -28.56 25.63
CA GLN A 771 -8.39 -28.00 24.52
C GLN A 771 -8.98 -28.53 23.22
N SER A 772 -9.73 -27.69 22.48
CA SER A 772 -10.13 -28.05 21.12
C SER A 772 -9.10 -27.48 20.14
N LYS A 773 -8.14 -28.31 19.73
CA LYS A 773 -7.54 -28.14 18.41
C LYS A 773 -8.61 -28.53 17.39
N PRO A 774 -8.87 -27.74 16.33
CA PRO A 774 -9.71 -28.21 15.23
C PRO A 774 -9.06 -29.49 14.69
N ARG A 775 -9.77 -30.62 14.74
CA ARG A 775 -9.17 -31.91 14.38
C ARG A 775 -8.81 -31.99 12.88
N PHE A 776 -9.39 -31.12 12.05
CA PHE A 776 -9.00 -30.87 10.65
C PHE A 776 -9.33 -29.40 10.26
N PRO A 777 -8.34 -28.58 9.84
CA PRO A 777 -8.59 -27.20 9.38
C PRO A 777 -8.96 -27.11 7.90
N THR A 778 -8.74 -28.17 7.13
CA THR A 778 -8.91 -28.21 5.67
C THR A 778 -9.80 -29.39 5.30
N ILE A 779 -10.88 -29.11 4.56
CA ILE A 779 -11.51 -30.13 3.73
C ILE A 779 -10.62 -30.24 2.49
N TRP A 780 -10.11 -31.44 2.21
CA TRP A 780 -9.25 -31.68 1.06
C TRP A 780 -10.00 -31.30 -0.23
N ASN A 781 -9.35 -30.51 -1.08
CA ASN A 781 -9.89 -30.21 -2.39
C ASN A 781 -9.63 -31.40 -3.32
N LEU A 782 -10.59 -32.32 -3.39
CA LEU A 782 -10.51 -33.54 -4.22
C LEU A 782 -10.24 -33.22 -5.70
N GLN A 783 -10.62 -32.03 -6.20
CA GLN A 783 -10.30 -31.62 -7.57
C GLN A 783 -8.80 -31.39 -7.78
N ILE A 784 -8.08 -30.90 -6.76
CA ILE A 784 -6.62 -30.71 -6.85
C ILE A 784 -5.90 -32.06 -6.90
N LEU A 785 -6.36 -33.04 -6.12
CA LEU A 785 -5.78 -34.38 -6.08
C LEU A 785 -5.98 -35.13 -7.42
N PHE A 786 -7.18 -35.07 -8.00
CA PHE A 786 -7.44 -35.69 -9.32
C PHE A 786 -6.73 -34.96 -10.46
N TYR A 787 -6.55 -33.64 -10.36
CA TYR A 787 -5.75 -32.87 -11.32
C TYR A 787 -4.26 -33.26 -11.26
N TYR A 788 -3.71 -33.45 -10.06
CA TYR A 788 -2.33 -33.91 -9.86
C TYR A 788 -2.11 -35.31 -10.46
N ASN A 789 -2.99 -36.27 -10.18
CA ASN A 789 -2.87 -37.64 -10.72
C ASN A 789 -3.11 -37.74 -12.24
N ASN A 790 -3.85 -36.80 -12.84
CA ASN A 790 -4.05 -36.75 -14.30
C ASN A 790 -2.90 -36.08 -15.06
N THR A 791 -2.03 -35.34 -14.38
CA THR A 791 -0.93 -34.57 -14.98
C THR A 791 0.44 -35.21 -14.76
N GLN A 792 0.55 -36.17 -13.86
CA GLN A 792 1.78 -36.87 -13.50
C GLN A 792 1.73 -38.34 -13.96
N THR A 793 2.72 -38.79 -14.73
CA THR A 793 2.99 -40.22 -14.95
C THR A 793 4.06 -40.64 -13.94
N PRO A 794 3.72 -41.38 -12.87
CA PRO A 794 4.67 -41.72 -11.81
C PRO A 794 5.81 -42.55 -12.40
N ALA A 795 7.06 -42.11 -12.18
CA ALA A 795 8.24 -42.63 -12.86
C ALA A 795 9.13 -43.51 -11.96
N ASN A 796 8.99 -43.39 -10.64
CA ASN A 796 9.72 -44.20 -9.66
C ASN A 796 8.74 -45.02 -8.78
N PRO A 797 9.21 -46.12 -8.15
CA PRO A 797 8.34 -47.02 -7.37
C PRO A 797 7.58 -46.33 -6.22
N GLU A 798 8.20 -45.34 -5.58
CA GLU A 798 7.62 -44.59 -4.47
C GLU A 798 6.44 -43.72 -4.93
N GLU A 799 6.57 -43.03 -6.06
CA GLU A 799 5.48 -42.26 -6.67
C GLU A 799 4.33 -43.15 -7.14
N ILE A 800 4.64 -44.34 -7.66
CA ILE A 800 3.61 -45.33 -8.06
C ILE A 800 2.81 -45.77 -6.83
N GLN A 801 3.46 -46.05 -5.70
CA GLN A 801 2.80 -46.39 -4.43
C GLN A 801 1.97 -45.23 -3.88
N GLN A 802 2.54 -44.02 -3.81
CA GLN A 802 1.85 -42.82 -3.32
C GLN A 802 0.60 -42.51 -4.16
N THR A 803 0.70 -42.66 -5.48
CA THR A 803 -0.43 -42.46 -6.40
C THR A 803 -1.52 -43.50 -6.17
N ALA A 804 -1.15 -44.78 -6.01
CA ALA A 804 -2.10 -45.85 -5.69
C ALA A 804 -2.84 -45.61 -4.37
N MET A 805 -2.10 -45.26 -3.30
CA MET A 805 -2.67 -44.99 -1.98
C MET A 805 -3.57 -43.73 -1.97
N ALA A 806 -3.15 -42.66 -2.65
CA ALA A 806 -3.95 -41.45 -2.78
C ALA A 806 -5.29 -41.72 -3.48
N ILE A 807 -5.31 -42.58 -4.49
CA ILE A 807 -6.53 -42.98 -5.20
C ILE A 807 -7.44 -43.84 -4.30
N ILE A 808 -6.91 -44.79 -3.52
CA ILE A 808 -7.72 -45.56 -2.56
C ILE A 808 -8.40 -44.63 -1.54
N VAL A 809 -7.62 -43.69 -0.95
CA VAL A 809 -8.17 -42.72 0.02
C VAL A 809 -9.23 -41.83 -0.62
N ALA A 810 -9.01 -41.38 -1.86
CA ALA A 810 -9.93 -40.49 -2.56
C ALA A 810 -11.28 -41.16 -2.87
N PHE A 811 -11.28 -42.43 -3.28
CA PHE A 811 -12.51 -43.13 -3.68
C PHE A 811 -13.23 -43.82 -2.53
N CYS A 812 -12.54 -44.19 -1.44
CA CYS A 812 -13.14 -44.96 -0.36
C CYS A 812 -13.14 -44.23 1.00
N ALA A 813 -12.51 -43.06 1.10
CA ALA A 813 -12.37 -42.26 2.32
C ALA A 813 -11.80 -43.05 3.52
N VAL A 814 -11.06 -44.14 3.24
CA VAL A 814 -10.37 -44.97 4.23
C VAL A 814 -9.26 -44.14 4.87
N ARG A 815 -9.10 -44.25 6.19
CA ARG A 815 -8.07 -43.48 6.90
C ARG A 815 -6.70 -44.08 6.58
N MET A 816 -5.65 -43.26 6.50
CA MET A 816 -4.27 -43.76 6.33
C MET A 816 -3.89 -44.81 7.38
N THR A 817 -4.38 -44.68 8.61
CA THR A 817 -4.17 -45.66 9.69
C THR A 817 -4.86 -47.01 9.46
N GLU A 818 -5.88 -47.07 8.60
CA GLU A 818 -6.56 -48.32 8.21
C GLU A 818 -5.85 -48.98 7.02
N LEU A 819 -5.23 -48.18 6.14
CA LEU A 819 -4.42 -48.68 5.01
C LEU A 819 -3.13 -49.38 5.46
N VAL A 820 -2.50 -48.90 6.55
CA VAL A 820 -1.28 -49.49 7.12
C VAL A 820 -1.50 -50.93 7.63
N PHE A 821 -2.74 -51.33 7.91
CA PHE A 821 -3.06 -52.70 8.32
C PHE A 821 -3.51 -53.59 7.16
N MET A 822 -3.51 -53.07 5.93
CA MET A 822 -3.93 -53.81 4.75
C MET A 822 -2.84 -54.79 4.33
N LYS A 823 -3.25 -56.02 3.99
CA LYS A 823 -2.35 -57.05 3.47
C LYS A 823 -2.60 -57.31 2.00
N LYS A 824 -1.54 -57.63 1.26
CA LYS A 824 -1.60 -58.01 -0.15
C LYS A 824 -2.37 -59.33 -0.33
N SER A 825 -2.19 -60.29 0.58
CA SER A 825 -2.96 -61.55 0.62
C SER A 825 -4.48 -61.35 0.80
N GLU A 826 -4.90 -60.18 1.28
CA GLU A 826 -6.30 -59.80 1.46
C GLU A 826 -6.88 -59.05 0.25
N MET A 827 -6.09 -58.89 -0.82
CA MET A 827 -6.51 -58.37 -2.12
C MET A 827 -6.88 -59.50 -3.08
N VAL A 828 -8.03 -59.38 -3.75
CA VAL A 828 -8.43 -60.30 -4.82
C VAL A 828 -8.44 -59.55 -6.15
N ASP A 829 -7.54 -59.91 -7.07
CA ASP A 829 -7.48 -59.37 -8.43
C ASP A 829 -8.28 -60.27 -9.37
N GLY A 830 -9.45 -59.80 -9.80
CA GLY A 830 -10.26 -60.42 -10.85
C GLY A 830 -9.99 -59.75 -12.21
N THR A 831 -10.52 -60.26 -13.32
CA THR A 831 -10.22 -59.72 -14.67
C THR A 831 -10.54 -58.23 -14.84
N HIS A 832 -11.66 -57.74 -14.30
CA HIS A 832 -12.09 -56.33 -14.42
C HIS A 832 -12.32 -55.62 -13.08
N TYR A 833 -11.84 -56.19 -11.96
CA TYR A 833 -11.99 -55.57 -10.66
C TYR A 833 -10.88 -55.98 -9.70
N ILE A 834 -10.64 -55.17 -8.68
CA ILE A 834 -9.83 -55.53 -7.51
C ILE A 834 -10.68 -55.31 -6.27
N SER A 835 -10.79 -56.31 -5.41
CA SER A 835 -11.40 -56.14 -4.09
C SER A 835 -10.35 -56.12 -2.98
N LEU A 836 -10.54 -55.22 -2.02
CA LEU A 836 -9.69 -55.01 -0.84
C LEU A 836 -10.51 -55.33 0.40
N LYS A 837 -10.05 -56.26 1.23
CA LYS A 837 -10.57 -56.39 2.60
C LYS A 837 -9.80 -55.43 3.51
N THR A 838 -10.54 -54.70 4.33
CA THR A 838 -9.98 -53.81 5.37
C THR A 838 -10.75 -54.00 6.66
N GLN A 839 -10.11 -53.73 7.79
CA GLN A 839 -10.73 -53.90 9.09
C GLN A 839 -10.72 -52.60 9.91
N THR A 840 -11.79 -52.39 10.65
CA THR A 840 -11.87 -51.29 11.64
C THR A 840 -12.16 -51.87 13.01
N SER A 841 -11.28 -51.63 13.98
CA SER A 841 -11.52 -52.01 15.37
C SER A 841 -12.23 -50.89 16.12
N LYS A 842 -13.31 -51.25 16.81
CA LYS A 842 -14.02 -50.30 17.68
C LYS A 842 -14.54 -51.05 18.89
N ILE A 843 -13.96 -50.75 20.06
CA ILE A 843 -14.42 -51.24 21.36
C ILE A 843 -14.55 -52.78 21.35
N ASN A 844 -13.41 -53.46 21.15
CA ASN A 844 -13.26 -54.93 21.15
C ASN A 844 -14.04 -55.73 20.09
N GLN A 845 -14.63 -55.10 19.07
CA GLN A 845 -15.10 -55.80 17.87
C GLN A 845 -14.34 -55.35 16.63
N VAL A 846 -13.89 -56.33 15.85
CA VAL A 846 -13.25 -56.15 14.54
C VAL A 846 -14.35 -56.25 13.50
N ILE A 847 -14.57 -55.17 12.75
CA ILE A 847 -15.52 -55.14 11.65
C ILE A 847 -14.72 -55.16 10.35
N ILE A 848 -14.91 -56.23 9.56
CA ILE A 848 -14.29 -56.40 8.25
C ILE A 848 -15.19 -55.77 7.19
N HIS A 849 -14.60 -54.92 6.36
CA HIS A 849 -15.23 -54.28 5.21
C HIS A 849 -14.55 -54.80 3.95
N THR A 850 -15.33 -55.16 2.94
CA THR A 850 -14.81 -55.47 1.61
C THR A 850 -15.14 -54.31 0.68
N ILE A 851 -14.12 -53.75 0.05
CA ILE A 851 -14.22 -52.62 -0.87
C ILE A 851 -13.85 -53.12 -2.26
N THR A 852 -14.79 -53.09 -3.20
CA THR A 852 -14.55 -53.53 -4.57
C THR A 852 -14.38 -52.34 -5.50
N PHE A 853 -13.29 -52.33 -6.26
CA PHE A 853 -13.03 -51.35 -7.31
C PHE A 853 -13.20 -52.01 -8.67
N GLU A 854 -14.01 -51.38 -9.52
CA GLU A 854 -14.21 -51.83 -10.89
C GLU A 854 -13.28 -51.08 -11.85
N GLU A 855 -12.87 -51.76 -12.92
CA GLU A 855 -12.04 -51.18 -13.97
C GLU A 855 -12.82 -50.12 -14.76
N ARG A 856 -12.19 -48.97 -14.98
CA ARG A 856 -12.80 -47.81 -15.65
C ARG A 856 -11.92 -47.28 -16.78
N SER A 857 -12.54 -46.61 -17.74
CA SER A 857 -11.84 -45.85 -18.78
C SER A 857 -11.24 -44.56 -18.19
N GLY A 858 -9.97 -44.28 -18.48
CA GLY A 858 -9.27 -43.06 -18.05
C GLY A 858 -8.03 -43.30 -17.18
N ILE A 859 -7.26 -42.24 -16.97
CA ILE A 859 -5.94 -42.27 -16.30
C ILE A 859 -6.07 -42.50 -14.78
N CYS A 860 -7.08 -41.89 -14.14
CA CYS A 860 -7.40 -42.11 -12.72
C CYS A 860 -8.25 -43.39 -12.49
N CYS A 861 -7.83 -44.53 -13.04
CA CYS A 861 -8.51 -45.81 -12.81
C CYS A 861 -7.88 -46.53 -11.60
N PRO A 862 -8.62 -46.78 -10.50
CA PRO A 862 -8.09 -47.45 -9.31
C PRO A 862 -7.52 -48.84 -9.60
N VAL A 863 -8.23 -49.66 -10.40
CA VAL A 863 -7.78 -51.02 -10.77
C VAL A 863 -6.46 -50.99 -11.54
N LYS A 864 -6.35 -50.18 -12.60
CA LYS A 864 -5.11 -50.04 -13.39
C LYS A 864 -3.93 -49.51 -12.57
N THR A 865 -4.19 -48.56 -11.67
CA THR A 865 -3.15 -48.00 -10.79
C THR A 865 -2.66 -49.03 -9.77
N LEU A 866 -3.58 -49.80 -9.17
CA LEU A 866 -3.25 -50.85 -8.22
C LEU A 866 -2.49 -52.01 -8.88
N ARG A 867 -2.88 -52.44 -10.09
CA ARG A 867 -2.14 -53.47 -10.83
C ARG A 867 -0.71 -53.03 -11.17
N LYS A 868 -0.52 -51.78 -11.61
CA LYS A 868 0.82 -51.21 -11.85
C LYS A 868 1.68 -51.23 -10.59
N TRP A 869 1.10 -50.87 -9.45
CA TRP A 869 1.80 -50.91 -8.17
C TRP A 869 2.15 -52.34 -7.73
N ILE A 870 1.23 -53.30 -7.85
CA ILE A 870 1.48 -54.72 -7.54
C ILE A 870 2.58 -55.30 -8.44
N GLN A 871 2.55 -54.97 -9.73
CA GLN A 871 3.57 -55.40 -10.70
C GLN A 871 4.95 -54.83 -10.34
N GLN A 872 5.03 -53.53 -10.06
CA GLN A 872 6.28 -52.88 -9.63
C GLN A 872 6.84 -53.52 -8.36
N ARG A 873 5.98 -53.79 -7.37
CA ARG A 873 6.39 -54.44 -6.12
C ARG A 873 6.95 -55.85 -6.33
N ASN A 874 6.38 -56.62 -7.26
CA ASN A 874 6.91 -57.94 -7.63
C ASN A 874 8.27 -57.82 -8.32
N THR A 875 8.45 -56.82 -9.19
CA THR A 875 9.72 -56.53 -9.87
C THR A 875 10.80 -56.10 -8.88
N ASP A 876 10.43 -55.36 -7.84
CA ASP A 876 11.35 -54.88 -6.79
C ASP A 876 11.71 -55.98 -5.74
N GLY A 877 11.21 -57.20 -5.90
CA GLY A 877 11.51 -58.33 -5.01
C GLY A 877 10.92 -58.23 -3.60
N ILE A 878 9.94 -57.34 -3.38
CA ILE A 878 9.35 -57.08 -2.06
C ILE A 878 8.30 -58.15 -1.76
N SER A 879 8.69 -59.17 -0.99
CA SER A 879 7.84 -60.32 -0.61
C SER A 879 7.01 -60.12 0.66
N GLU A 880 7.13 -58.99 1.34
CA GLU A 880 6.32 -58.71 2.53
C GLU A 880 4.82 -58.71 2.20
N ASP A 881 3.98 -59.11 3.15
CA ASP A 881 2.53 -59.19 2.93
C ASP A 881 1.80 -57.88 3.27
N GLN A 882 2.43 -56.95 4.00
CA GLN A 882 1.85 -55.65 4.32
C GLN A 882 2.03 -54.65 3.17
N ILE A 883 1.04 -53.77 2.95
CA ILE A 883 0.98 -52.80 1.85
C ILE A 883 1.68 -51.49 2.15
#